data_AF-A0A964XYM5-F1
#
_entry.id   AF-A0A964XYM5-F1
#
_cell.length_a   1.000
_cell.length_b   1.000
_cell.length_c   1.000
_cell.angle_alpha   90.00
_cell.angle_beta   90.00
_cell.angle_gamma   90.00
#
_symmetry.space_group_name_H-M   'P 1'
#
loop_
_entity.id
_entity.type
_entity.pdbx_description
1 polymer ?
#
loop_
_entity_poly.entity_id
_entity_poly.type
_entity_poly.pdbx_seq_one_letter_code
_entity_poly.pdbx_strand_id
1 'polypeptide(L)'
;MPTRTPAPPQALARSAAALGSACEPRQVWCGRRRLQWRPCLHAAVGLPQPHPQGQPRPAQNRPCGHGARHLCGLRPVRRKRPCGGAVPLLLQSRGHPAPRLARIGLAWIEKPPGSMDANRMSTTRRPITLLICALGGEGGGVLTDWLVQAARLARLPMQATSVPGVAQRTGATTYYLECQVDVSEQDHSASLVFGLNPLPGRIDLLVSSELLETARQVQLGMPSAEHTWVLTSTQRALTVAERMRPGDGRMDEQALLQLVQTDCRRLDAVDFTALAKQAHTMVSAVLLGAIAATGVLPLGRPHYEAAIRGERDPQSPGVLANLNGFALGWMSLQGAATDQDTEAATPQAEHGADKVLAFHHLMESTAQRMRTYQNAAYERLFRERMQRIISAEHRSAEAAAMGYPIAPALMPWLALWMMHEDVAEVARLKSRRERWQRVVHETGFQPGQLLKVEEFLKPGVPELSALLPSPLARMALAWDRRRQLRGLPAWSKAIRLQTHTPTGMLTLRLLASLRWLRPLGHEHRQVQRDIETWLSAVLQAMAVSTELALEMARLGRLIKGFGTTHARSMSTFEHLLQQVALNESLSLRERTLALRAALKASSAEAGVRALNAALQAHQAPTLAPVAQPIRWMPRSKTPGTA
;
A
#
# COMPACT_ATOMS: atom_id res chain seq x y z
N MET A 1 44.88 6.62 24.35
CA MET A 1 45.26 5.72 25.46
C MET A 1 46.21 6.48 26.39
N PRO A 2 46.22 6.19 27.71
CA PRO A 2 45.31 5.33 28.48
C PRO A 2 44.05 6.19 28.84
N THR A 3 43.40 6.30 30.02
CA THR A 3 43.53 5.61 31.33
C THR A 3 42.18 5.38 32.02
N ARG A 4 42.05 4.15 32.52
CA ARG A 4 41.13 3.55 33.52
C ARG A 4 40.72 4.36 34.77
N THR A 5 39.41 4.28 35.11
CA THR A 5 38.74 3.98 36.42
C THR A 5 39.33 4.44 37.77
N PRO A 6 38.48 4.82 38.75
CA PRO A 6 38.09 3.83 39.78
C PRO A 6 36.62 3.89 40.28
N ALA A 7 36.27 2.89 41.12
CA ALA A 7 35.15 2.78 42.07
C ALA A 7 35.57 1.73 43.14
N PRO A 8 34.84 1.47 44.26
CA PRO A 8 33.74 2.20 44.92
C PRO A 8 34.09 2.55 46.40
N PRO A 9 33.11 2.93 47.25
CA PRO A 9 32.89 2.19 48.52
C PRO A 9 31.39 1.84 48.71
N GLN A 10 31.01 0.62 49.08
CA GLN A 10 30.94 0.00 50.44
C GLN A 10 29.70 0.39 51.29
N ALA A 11 29.16 -0.60 52.00
CA ALA A 11 27.84 -0.58 52.66
C ALA A 11 27.93 -0.50 54.20
N LEU A 12 26.80 -0.32 54.89
CA LEU A 12 26.49 -0.99 56.18
C LEU A 12 25.02 -0.78 56.67
N ALA A 13 24.61 -1.59 57.66
CA ALA A 13 23.29 -1.78 58.32
C ALA A 13 22.41 -2.88 57.71
N ARG A 14 22.13 -4.07 58.30
CA ARG A 14 21.99 -4.61 59.69
C ARG A 14 20.65 -4.37 60.41
N SER A 15 19.68 -5.28 60.20
CA SER A 15 19.00 -6.09 61.26
C SER A 15 17.98 -7.02 60.57
N ALA A 16 18.00 -8.36 60.64
CA ALA A 16 18.15 -9.32 61.75
C ALA A 16 16.85 -9.62 62.53
N ALA A 17 16.07 -10.58 62.02
CA ALA A 17 15.25 -11.54 62.78
C ALA A 17 14.96 -12.76 61.87
N ALA A 18 14.86 -13.97 62.43
CA ALA A 18 14.70 -15.23 61.68
C ALA A 18 14.02 -16.32 62.55
N LEU A 19 14.00 -17.57 62.05
CA LEU A 19 13.36 -18.79 62.63
C LEU A 19 11.84 -18.84 62.39
N GLY A 20 11.21 -19.96 62.04
CA GLY A 20 11.64 -21.33 61.69
C GLY A 20 10.44 -22.07 61.04
N SER A 21 10.46 -23.35 60.64
CA SER A 21 11.46 -24.42 60.66
C SER A 21 11.18 -25.41 59.50
N ALA A 22 12.06 -26.39 59.25
CA ALA A 22 11.94 -27.33 58.12
C ALA A 22 11.07 -28.58 58.41
N CYS A 23 10.53 -29.19 57.35
CA CYS A 23 10.46 -30.65 57.19
C CYS A 23 10.25 -31.04 55.71
N GLU A 24 10.48 -32.31 55.36
CA GLU A 24 10.58 -32.83 53.98
C GLU A 24 9.39 -33.77 53.59
N PRO A 25 9.37 -34.57 52.48
CA PRO A 25 8.17 -34.67 51.64
C PRO A 25 7.37 -35.99 51.78
N ARG A 26 6.11 -36.01 51.30
CA ARG A 26 5.40 -37.27 50.96
C ARG A 26 4.25 -37.13 49.94
N GLN A 27 4.34 -37.98 48.92
CA GLN A 27 3.30 -38.69 48.14
C GLN A 27 1.85 -38.18 48.07
N VAL A 28 1.43 -37.86 46.83
CA VAL A 28 0.29 -38.42 46.07
C VAL A 28 -0.82 -39.15 46.85
N TRP A 29 -2.08 -38.73 46.67
CA TRP A 29 -3.20 -39.63 46.28
C TRP A 29 -4.37 -38.88 45.60
N CYS A 30 -5.35 -39.62 45.08
CA CYS A 30 -6.32 -39.16 44.08
C CYS A 30 -7.62 -38.55 44.63
N GLY A 31 -8.18 -37.55 43.93
CA GLY A 31 -9.54 -37.01 44.16
C GLY A 31 -10.34 -36.83 42.86
N ARG A 32 -11.43 -37.60 42.68
CA ARG A 32 -12.36 -37.48 41.53
C ARG A 32 -13.72 -36.92 41.96
N ARG A 33 -14.15 -35.79 41.37
CA ARG A 33 -15.52 -35.45 40.89
C ARG A 33 -15.51 -33.99 40.40
N ARG A 34 -15.64 -33.75 39.09
CA ARG A 34 -16.91 -33.46 38.39
C ARG A 34 -17.68 -32.24 38.94
N LEU A 35 -17.50 -31.09 38.29
CA LEU A 35 -18.58 -30.11 38.07
C LEU A 35 -18.60 -29.68 36.59
N GLN A 36 -19.77 -29.23 36.14
CA GLN A 36 -20.23 -29.31 34.75
C GLN A 36 -19.56 -28.27 33.82
N TRP A 37 -19.16 -28.68 32.62
CA TRP A 37 -18.99 -27.79 31.46
C TRP A 37 -20.20 -27.94 30.53
N ARG A 38 -20.86 -26.83 30.18
CA ARG A 38 -21.83 -26.77 29.07
C ARG A 38 -21.19 -26.02 27.88
N PRO A 39 -21.05 -26.63 26.70
CA PRO A 39 -20.65 -25.92 25.49
C PRO A 39 -21.88 -25.29 24.82
N CYS A 40 -22.04 -23.97 24.94
CA CYS A 40 -23.03 -23.24 24.14
C CYS A 40 -22.51 -23.07 22.71
N LEU A 41 -23.05 -23.86 21.79
CA LEU A 41 -22.78 -23.74 20.35
C LEU A 41 -23.48 -22.50 19.78
N HIS A 42 -22.71 -21.59 19.18
CA HIS A 42 -23.23 -20.63 18.21
C HIS A 42 -22.74 -20.99 16.81
N ALA A 43 -23.61 -20.85 15.80
CA ALA A 43 -23.39 -21.38 14.46
C ALA A 43 -22.35 -20.57 13.67
N ALA A 44 -21.57 -21.27 12.84
CA ALA A 44 -20.69 -20.63 11.86
C ALA A 44 -21.51 -20.08 10.69
N VAL A 45 -21.75 -18.77 10.67
CA VAL A 45 -22.41 -18.08 9.55
C VAL A 45 -21.46 -18.03 8.35
N GLY A 46 -21.69 -18.90 7.36
CA GLY A 46 -20.91 -18.96 6.13
C GLY A 46 -21.33 -17.86 5.15
N LEU A 47 -20.39 -16.98 4.76
CA LEU A 47 -20.61 -15.96 3.74
C LEU A 47 -20.52 -16.55 2.31
N PRO A 48 -21.42 -16.18 1.39
CA PRO A 48 -21.42 -16.68 0.01
C PRO A 48 -20.27 -16.09 -0.83
N GLN A 49 -19.74 -16.87 -1.78
CA GLN A 49 -18.69 -16.41 -2.70
C GLN A 49 -19.27 -15.92 -4.04
N PRO A 50 -18.83 -14.74 -4.56
CA PRO A 50 -19.32 -14.21 -5.83
C PRO A 50 -18.62 -14.81 -7.06
N HIS A 51 -19.38 -14.98 -8.15
CA HIS A 51 -18.86 -15.36 -9.48
C HIS A 51 -18.89 -14.16 -10.47
N PRO A 52 -17.83 -13.92 -11.27
CA PRO A 52 -17.83 -12.89 -12.31
C PRO A 52 -18.49 -13.37 -13.62
N GLN A 53 -19.11 -12.44 -14.37
CA GLN A 53 -19.72 -12.69 -15.68
C GLN A 53 -18.77 -12.39 -16.87
N GLY A 54 -19.15 -12.81 -18.07
CA GLY A 54 -18.47 -12.47 -19.33
C GLY A 54 -19.32 -12.77 -20.58
N GLN A 55 -19.29 -11.88 -21.56
CA GLN A 55 -20.24 -11.76 -22.69
C GLN A 55 -20.20 -12.92 -23.74
N PRO A 56 -21.04 -12.92 -24.80
CA PRO A 56 -21.05 -13.93 -25.87
C PRO A 56 -20.81 -13.39 -27.30
N ARG A 57 -20.18 -14.19 -28.16
CA ARG A 57 -20.32 -14.16 -29.63
C ARG A 57 -20.29 -15.61 -30.20
N PRO A 58 -20.80 -15.85 -31.43
CA PRO A 58 -21.18 -17.21 -31.89
C PRO A 58 -20.00 -18.03 -32.43
N ALA A 59 -20.28 -19.30 -32.78
CA ALA A 59 -19.32 -20.24 -33.34
C ALA A 59 -19.86 -20.88 -34.62
N GLN A 60 -18.97 -21.10 -35.60
CA GLN A 60 -19.19 -21.95 -36.77
C GLN A 60 -17.93 -22.80 -37.03
N ASN A 61 -18.14 -23.92 -37.72
CA ASN A 61 -17.17 -24.81 -38.38
C ASN A 61 -16.11 -25.53 -37.50
N ARG A 62 -16.35 -26.83 -37.31
CA ARG A 62 -15.32 -27.89 -37.24
C ARG A 62 -15.46 -28.75 -38.51
N PRO A 63 -14.36 -29.28 -39.05
CA PRO A 63 -14.18 -30.75 -39.12
C PRO A 63 -13.02 -31.21 -38.21
N CYS A 64 -13.12 -32.29 -37.45
CA CYS A 64 -12.94 -33.73 -37.80
C CYS A 64 -11.48 -34.21 -37.69
N GLY A 65 -11.29 -35.39 -37.08
CA GLY A 65 -9.97 -36.00 -36.81
C GLY A 65 -9.98 -36.83 -35.52
N HIS A 66 -9.61 -38.12 -35.59
CA HIS A 66 -9.62 -39.05 -34.45
C HIS A 66 -8.26 -39.12 -33.73
N GLY A 67 -8.28 -39.32 -32.40
CA GLY A 67 -7.09 -39.65 -31.61
C GLY A 67 -7.40 -39.89 -30.12
N ALA A 68 -6.74 -40.90 -29.53
CA ALA A 68 -6.62 -41.20 -28.09
C ALA A 68 -7.90 -41.22 -27.21
N ARG A 69 -8.47 -42.42 -26.99
CA ARG A 69 -9.49 -42.66 -25.93
C ARG A 69 -8.84 -42.79 -24.54
N HIS A 70 -8.61 -41.70 -23.80
CA HIS A 70 -8.33 -41.76 -22.34
C HIS A 70 -8.73 -40.46 -21.58
N LEU A 71 -9.95 -39.93 -21.83
CA LEU A 71 -10.48 -38.73 -21.14
C LEU A 71 -11.93 -38.91 -20.62
N CYS A 72 -12.24 -40.07 -20.04
CA CYS A 72 -13.51 -40.28 -19.33
C CYS A 72 -13.52 -39.51 -18.00
N GLY A 73 -14.18 -38.34 -17.97
CA GLY A 73 -14.39 -37.57 -16.73
C GLY A 73 -14.43 -36.05 -16.89
N LEU A 74 -13.97 -35.51 -18.04
CA LEU A 74 -13.94 -34.06 -18.30
C LEU A 74 -14.92 -33.69 -19.42
N ARG A 75 -15.98 -32.94 -19.08
CA ARG A 75 -16.91 -32.33 -20.06
C ARG A 75 -16.84 -30.81 -20.00
N PRO A 76 -16.85 -30.10 -21.15
CA PRO A 76 -17.06 -28.65 -21.18
C PRO A 76 -18.52 -28.33 -20.84
N VAL A 77 -18.74 -27.35 -19.94
CA VAL A 77 -20.09 -26.92 -19.55
C VAL A 77 -20.55 -25.78 -20.47
N ARG A 78 -21.65 -25.97 -21.19
CA ARG A 78 -22.29 -24.94 -22.03
C ARG A 78 -23.32 -24.14 -21.18
N ARG A 79 -23.46 -22.84 -21.47
CA ARG A 79 -24.21 -21.88 -20.62
C ARG A 79 -25.73 -22.13 -20.62
N LYS A 80 -26.37 -22.00 -19.45
CA LYS A 80 -27.79 -21.58 -19.33
C LYS A 80 -27.86 -20.04 -19.27
N ARG A 81 -29.03 -19.46 -19.57
CA ARG A 81 -29.29 -18.01 -19.49
C ARG A 81 -29.43 -17.55 -18.02
N PRO A 82 -28.87 -16.39 -17.63
CA PRO A 82 -29.26 -15.66 -16.41
C PRO A 82 -30.25 -14.52 -16.72
N CYS A 83 -31.02 -14.12 -15.71
CA CYS A 83 -31.80 -12.87 -15.71
C CYS A 83 -31.01 -11.72 -15.06
N GLY A 84 -31.58 -10.51 -15.06
CA GLY A 84 -30.89 -9.24 -14.79
C GLY A 84 -30.07 -9.12 -13.49
N GLY A 85 -29.03 -8.29 -13.57
CA GLY A 85 -28.17 -7.85 -12.47
C GLY A 85 -27.00 -7.03 -13.01
N ALA A 86 -26.90 -5.75 -12.64
CA ALA A 86 -25.95 -4.80 -13.24
C ALA A 86 -24.58 -4.82 -12.53
N VAL A 87 -23.49 -4.71 -13.31
CA VAL A 87 -22.12 -4.49 -12.82
C VAL A 87 -21.35 -3.63 -13.83
N PRO A 88 -20.79 -2.47 -13.43
CA PRO A 88 -19.88 -1.69 -14.27
C PRO A 88 -18.44 -2.21 -14.14
N LEU A 89 -17.91 -2.82 -15.20
CA LEU A 89 -16.48 -3.13 -15.34
C LEU A 89 -16.14 -3.19 -16.83
N LEU A 90 -15.28 -2.29 -17.31
CA LEU A 90 -14.98 -2.18 -18.74
C LEU A 90 -13.47 -1.97 -18.98
N LEU A 91 -12.87 -2.97 -19.62
CA LEU A 91 -11.47 -2.97 -20.07
C LEU A 91 -11.36 -2.13 -21.36
N GLN A 92 -10.50 -1.09 -21.37
CA GLN A 92 -10.21 -0.38 -22.62
C GLN A 92 -9.46 -1.28 -23.62
N SER A 93 -10.02 -1.47 -24.81
CA SER A 93 -9.30 -1.93 -25.99
C SER A 93 -8.97 -0.75 -26.91
N ARG A 94 -7.76 -0.75 -27.48
CA ARG A 94 -7.35 0.24 -28.50
C ARG A 94 -7.91 -0.14 -29.87
N GLY A 95 -8.26 0.83 -30.71
CA GLY A 95 -8.54 0.56 -32.13
C GLY A 95 -9.24 1.66 -32.94
N HIS A 96 -9.97 2.58 -32.31
CA HIS A 96 -10.78 3.60 -33.02
C HIS A 96 -10.61 5.00 -32.41
N PRO A 97 -10.90 6.08 -33.18
CA PRO A 97 -10.86 7.45 -32.68
C PRO A 97 -11.81 7.63 -31.49
N ALA A 98 -11.50 8.59 -30.61
CA ALA A 98 -12.23 8.81 -29.38
C ALA A 98 -13.73 9.05 -29.65
N PRO A 99 -14.65 8.27 -29.05
CA PRO A 99 -16.06 8.61 -29.11
C PRO A 99 -16.26 9.93 -28.35
N ARG A 100 -16.87 10.93 -29.01
CA ARG A 100 -17.45 12.07 -28.28
C ARG A 100 -18.35 11.51 -27.20
N LEU A 101 -18.21 11.99 -25.96
CA LEU A 101 -19.03 11.56 -24.83
C LEU A 101 -20.50 11.79 -25.17
N ALA A 102 -21.20 10.70 -25.49
CA ALA A 102 -22.64 10.72 -25.65
C ALA A 102 -23.24 11.01 -24.28
N ARG A 103 -23.74 12.24 -24.09
CA ARG A 103 -24.62 12.57 -22.97
C ARG A 103 -25.74 11.53 -22.95
N ILE A 104 -25.77 10.68 -21.92
CA ILE A 104 -26.88 9.76 -21.71
C ILE A 104 -28.07 10.62 -21.29
N GLY A 105 -28.89 11.00 -22.27
CA GLY A 105 -30.08 11.79 -22.04
C GLY A 105 -31.06 11.01 -21.16
N LEU A 106 -31.36 11.53 -19.98
CA LEU A 106 -32.45 11.06 -19.12
C LEU A 106 -33.80 11.54 -19.71
N ALA A 107 -34.11 11.07 -20.92
CA ALA A 107 -35.28 11.44 -21.68
C ALA A 107 -36.51 10.62 -21.24
N TRP A 108 -37.06 10.93 -20.07
CA TRP A 108 -38.43 10.56 -19.69
C TRP A 108 -39.07 11.66 -18.84
N ILE A 109 -40.35 11.96 -19.14
CA ILE A 109 -41.17 13.02 -18.55
C ILE A 109 -40.70 14.46 -18.91
N GLU A 110 -40.74 14.78 -20.20
CA GLU A 110 -41.13 16.14 -20.59
C GLU A 110 -42.67 16.22 -20.57
N LYS A 111 -43.23 17.27 -19.97
CA LYS A 111 -44.65 17.63 -20.07
C LYS A 111 -44.82 18.68 -21.18
N PRO A 112 -45.89 18.65 -21.99
CA PRO A 112 -46.14 19.72 -22.96
C PRO A 112 -46.45 21.06 -22.24
N PRO A 113 -46.06 22.21 -22.83
CA PRO A 113 -46.33 23.53 -22.25
C PRO A 113 -47.81 23.90 -22.44
N GLY A 114 -48.63 23.88 -21.38
CA GLY A 114 -50.08 23.94 -21.58
C GLY A 114 -51.02 24.20 -20.40
N SER A 115 -50.57 24.70 -19.24
CA SER A 115 -51.43 25.42 -18.26
C SER A 115 -50.60 26.06 -17.14
N MET A 116 -50.98 27.28 -16.71
CA MET A 116 -50.38 27.93 -15.53
C MET A 116 -51.18 27.62 -14.26
N ASP A 117 -50.89 26.49 -13.59
CA ASP A 117 -51.27 26.32 -12.18
C ASP A 117 -50.32 27.15 -11.29
N ALA A 118 -50.54 28.46 -11.28
CA ALA A 118 -49.72 29.45 -10.59
C ALA A 118 -49.88 29.46 -9.06
N ASN A 119 -50.01 28.29 -8.42
CA ASN A 119 -50.16 28.20 -6.95
C ASN A 119 -49.66 26.88 -6.32
N ARG A 120 -48.38 26.52 -6.53
CA ARG A 120 -47.62 25.62 -5.63
C ARG A 120 -46.10 25.60 -5.86
N MET A 121 -45.45 26.77 -5.84
CA MET A 121 -43.99 26.83 -5.66
C MET A 121 -43.60 26.60 -4.19
N SER A 122 -43.74 25.37 -3.70
CA SER A 122 -43.10 24.95 -2.46
C SER A 122 -41.59 24.88 -2.70
N THR A 123 -40.84 25.85 -2.18
CA THR A 123 -39.38 25.87 -2.24
C THR A 123 -38.81 24.78 -1.33
N THR A 124 -38.70 23.56 -1.85
CA THR A 124 -38.10 22.42 -1.17
C THR A 124 -36.60 22.65 -0.98
N ARG A 125 -36.24 23.26 0.16
CA ARG A 125 -34.86 23.50 0.59
C ARG A 125 -34.11 22.17 0.66
N ARG A 126 -33.17 21.94 -0.26
CA ARG A 126 -32.35 20.72 -0.24
C ARG A 126 -31.51 20.67 1.04
N PRO A 127 -31.31 19.48 1.65
CA PRO A 127 -30.28 19.34 2.67
C PRO A 127 -28.89 19.54 2.04
N ILE A 128 -27.94 20.01 2.86
CA ILE A 128 -26.53 20.13 2.49
C ILE A 128 -25.90 18.75 2.57
N THR A 129 -25.21 18.33 1.50
CA THR A 129 -24.70 16.97 1.35
C THR A 129 -23.18 16.90 1.51
N LEU A 130 -22.70 15.96 2.33
CA LEU A 130 -21.27 15.73 2.56
C LEU A 130 -20.91 14.28 2.24
N LEU A 131 -19.79 14.08 1.56
CA LEU A 131 -19.20 12.75 1.34
C LEU A 131 -17.77 12.74 1.87
N ILE A 132 -17.51 11.90 2.88
CA ILE A 132 -16.21 11.79 3.55
C ILE A 132 -15.60 10.44 3.23
N CYS A 133 -14.39 10.42 2.67
CA CYS A 133 -13.63 9.22 2.34
C CYS A 133 -12.42 9.09 3.27
N ALA A 134 -12.42 8.08 4.14
CA ALA A 134 -11.34 7.85 5.11
C ALA A 134 -10.81 6.41 5.07
N LEU A 135 -9.49 6.22 5.16
CA LEU A 135 -8.89 4.89 5.19
C LEU A 135 -9.13 4.21 6.55
N GLY A 136 -9.05 2.88 6.56
CA GLY A 136 -9.24 2.08 7.77
C GLY A 136 -8.20 2.42 8.84
N GLY A 137 -8.65 2.98 9.96
CA GLY A 137 -7.81 3.40 11.09
C GLY A 137 -7.72 4.92 11.28
N GLU A 138 -8.14 5.73 10.31
CA GLU A 138 -7.92 7.19 10.32
C GLU A 138 -8.97 8.00 11.11
N GLY A 139 -9.98 7.33 11.67
CA GLY A 139 -11.00 7.97 12.52
C GLY A 139 -12.17 8.61 11.78
N GLY A 140 -12.45 8.23 10.52
CA GLY A 140 -13.59 8.76 9.75
C GLY A 140 -14.96 8.60 10.43
N GLY A 141 -15.15 7.53 11.24
CA GLY A 141 -16.32 7.39 12.10
C GLY A 141 -16.38 8.47 13.18
N VAL A 142 -15.28 8.68 13.90
CA VAL A 142 -15.17 9.73 14.94
C VAL A 142 -15.37 11.14 14.36
N LEU A 143 -14.88 11.38 13.14
CA LEU A 143 -15.16 12.62 12.39
C LEU A 143 -16.66 12.78 12.10
N THR A 144 -17.33 11.70 11.68
CA THR A 144 -18.77 11.67 11.42
C THR A 144 -19.58 11.92 12.71
N ASP A 145 -19.20 11.25 13.80
CA ASP A 145 -19.82 11.41 15.13
C ASP A 145 -19.68 12.86 15.64
N TRP A 146 -18.51 13.49 15.46
CA TRP A 146 -18.28 14.89 15.81
C TRP A 146 -19.11 15.86 14.97
N LEU A 147 -19.30 15.60 13.67
CA LEU A 147 -20.15 16.43 12.80
C LEU A 147 -21.63 16.35 13.22
N VAL A 148 -22.14 15.13 13.45
CA VAL A 148 -23.52 14.91 13.91
C VAL A 148 -23.74 15.54 15.29
N GLN A 149 -22.78 15.42 16.21
CA GLN A 149 -22.87 16.06 17.53
C GLN A 149 -22.77 17.60 17.46
N ALA A 150 -21.93 18.16 16.58
CA ALA A 150 -21.87 19.61 16.37
C ALA A 150 -23.19 20.15 15.78
N ALA A 151 -23.77 19.45 14.81
CA ALA A 151 -25.10 19.76 14.27
C ALA A 151 -26.20 19.69 15.35
N ARG A 152 -26.19 18.64 16.17
CA ARG A 152 -27.11 18.47 17.30
C ARG A 152 -27.00 19.59 18.33
N LEU A 153 -25.79 20.05 18.65
CA LEU A 153 -25.55 21.19 19.55
C LEU A 153 -26.10 22.51 18.95
N ALA A 154 -26.01 22.69 17.64
CA ALA A 154 -26.63 23.81 16.91
C ALA A 154 -28.13 23.60 16.60
N ARG A 155 -28.75 22.51 17.08
CA ARG A 155 -30.14 22.09 16.82
C ARG A 155 -30.49 21.81 15.34
N LEU A 156 -29.49 21.61 14.48
CA LEU A 156 -29.71 21.25 13.07
C LEU A 156 -29.94 19.74 12.92
N PRO A 157 -31.02 19.30 12.24
CA PRO A 157 -31.20 17.90 11.86
C PRO A 157 -30.10 17.45 10.88
N MET A 158 -29.38 16.38 11.25
CA MET A 158 -28.36 15.76 10.41
C MET A 158 -28.47 14.23 10.51
N GLN A 159 -28.45 13.55 9.36
CA GLN A 159 -28.29 12.09 9.26
C GLN A 159 -26.88 11.78 8.74
N ALA A 160 -26.34 10.63 9.18
CA ALA A 160 -25.15 10.04 8.59
C ALA A 160 -25.36 8.55 8.26
N THR A 161 -24.83 8.09 7.14
CA THR A 161 -24.71 6.67 6.78
C THR A 161 -23.25 6.34 6.41
N SER A 162 -22.88 5.05 6.43
CA SER A 162 -21.52 4.63 6.09
C SER A 162 -21.48 3.33 5.32
N VAL A 163 -20.68 3.27 4.25
CA VAL A 163 -20.38 2.04 3.51
C VAL A 163 -18.93 1.63 3.82
N PRO A 164 -18.70 0.52 4.55
CA PRO A 164 -17.37 0.11 4.98
C PRO A 164 -16.49 -0.33 3.81
N GLY A 165 -15.32 0.31 3.67
CA GLY A 165 -14.31 -0.09 2.70
C GLY A 165 -13.57 -1.34 3.16
N VAL A 166 -13.39 -2.33 2.27
CA VAL A 166 -12.52 -3.47 2.53
C VAL A 166 -11.08 -3.00 2.40
N ALA A 167 -10.53 -2.53 3.52
CA ALA A 167 -9.22 -1.89 3.60
C ALA A 167 -8.13 -2.71 2.89
N GLN A 168 -7.20 -2.00 2.24
CA GLN A 168 -6.15 -2.53 1.37
C GLN A 168 -6.62 -3.24 0.08
N ARG A 169 -7.93 -3.35 -0.24
CA ARG A 169 -8.40 -3.95 -1.52
C ARG A 169 -9.53 -3.24 -2.27
N THR A 170 -10.42 -2.48 -1.64
CA THR A 170 -11.60 -1.90 -2.36
C THR A 170 -11.80 -0.39 -2.18
N GLY A 171 -10.80 0.32 -1.66
CA GLY A 171 -10.87 1.76 -1.36
C GLY A 171 -11.12 2.07 0.11
N ALA A 172 -11.34 3.35 0.40
CA ALA A 172 -11.69 3.89 1.70
C ALA A 172 -13.08 3.43 2.20
N THR A 173 -13.35 3.66 3.49
CA THR A 173 -14.73 3.73 4.00
C THR A 173 -15.30 5.09 3.63
N THR A 174 -16.51 5.10 3.08
CA THR A 174 -17.22 6.32 2.71
C THR A 174 -18.36 6.58 3.69
N TYR A 175 -18.36 7.76 4.29
CA TYR A 175 -19.43 8.27 5.16
C TYR A 175 -20.19 9.35 4.39
N TYR A 176 -21.50 9.23 4.34
CA TYR A 176 -22.38 10.20 3.68
C TYR A 176 -23.21 10.90 4.75
N LEU A 177 -23.30 12.22 4.70
CA LEU A 177 -24.10 13.01 5.63
C LEU A 177 -25.04 13.95 4.86
N GLU A 178 -26.24 14.13 5.40
CA GLU A 178 -27.19 15.15 4.97
C GLU A 178 -27.58 16.01 6.16
N CYS A 179 -27.53 17.33 6.01
CA CYS A 179 -27.92 18.28 7.05
C CYS A 179 -29.02 19.21 6.52
N GLN A 180 -30.18 19.22 7.17
CA GLN A 180 -31.27 20.11 6.78
C GLN A 180 -31.03 21.52 7.34
N VAL A 181 -31.11 22.53 6.48
CA VAL A 181 -31.02 23.95 6.84
C VAL A 181 -32.39 24.62 6.77
N ASP A 182 -32.52 25.74 7.50
CA ASP A 182 -33.72 26.56 7.67
C ASP A 182 -35.01 25.75 7.96
N VAL A 183 -34.95 24.89 8.97
CA VAL A 183 -36.10 24.11 9.46
C VAL A 183 -37.08 25.06 10.14
N SER A 184 -38.33 25.11 9.68
CA SER A 184 -39.40 25.83 10.40
C SER A 184 -39.98 24.99 11.53
N GLU A 185 -40.71 25.62 12.46
CA GLU A 185 -41.47 24.88 13.48
C GLU A 185 -42.52 23.94 12.88
N GLN A 186 -42.98 24.22 11.65
CA GLN A 186 -43.88 23.35 10.89
C GLN A 186 -43.12 22.15 10.31
N ASP A 187 -41.90 22.34 9.80
CA ASP A 187 -41.03 21.25 9.33
C ASP A 187 -40.61 20.30 10.46
N HIS A 188 -40.51 20.79 11.71
CA HIS A 188 -40.32 19.93 12.89
C HIS A 188 -41.53 19.02 13.19
N SER A 189 -42.71 19.33 12.67
CA SER A 189 -43.90 18.45 12.76
C SER A 189 -44.01 17.48 11.57
N ALA A 190 -43.27 17.73 10.48
CA ALA A 190 -43.17 16.84 9.34
C ALA A 190 -42.04 15.82 9.53
N SER A 191 -42.21 14.60 9.00
CA SER A 191 -41.13 13.62 9.00
C SER A 191 -40.07 14.00 7.95
N LEU A 192 -38.98 14.65 8.37
CA LEU A 192 -37.80 14.86 7.52
C LEU A 192 -37.26 13.50 7.06
N VAL A 193 -37.11 13.32 5.74
CA VAL A 193 -36.59 12.09 5.13
C VAL A 193 -35.26 12.39 4.45
N PHE A 194 -34.18 11.84 4.99
CA PHE A 194 -32.82 11.96 4.46
C PHE A 194 -32.44 10.77 3.58
N GLY A 195 -31.63 11.04 2.56
CA GLY A 195 -31.02 10.02 1.71
C GLY A 195 -30.10 9.07 2.48
N LEU A 196 -30.12 7.79 2.08
CA LEU A 196 -29.25 6.75 2.66
C LEU A 196 -27.92 6.60 1.92
N ASN A 197 -27.79 7.17 0.71
CA ASN A 197 -26.63 7.03 -0.16
C ASN A 197 -26.36 8.36 -0.90
N PRO A 198 -25.09 8.67 -1.21
CA PRO A 198 -24.74 9.82 -2.05
C PRO A 198 -25.30 9.69 -3.47
N LEU A 199 -25.76 10.81 -4.02
CA LEU A 199 -26.17 10.92 -5.42
C LEU A 199 -25.04 11.56 -6.25
N PRO A 200 -24.66 10.97 -7.41
CA PRO A 200 -23.71 11.58 -8.34
C PRO A 200 -24.12 13.00 -8.76
N GLY A 201 -23.15 13.91 -8.80
CA GLY A 201 -23.32 15.32 -9.16
C GLY A 201 -24.18 16.12 -8.17
N ARG A 202 -24.30 15.67 -6.92
CA ARG A 202 -25.15 16.29 -5.87
C ARG A 202 -24.45 16.44 -4.52
N ILE A 203 -23.12 16.37 -4.48
CA ILE A 203 -22.32 16.55 -3.26
C ILE A 203 -21.92 18.02 -3.10
N ASP A 204 -22.30 18.67 -2.00
CA ASP A 204 -21.88 20.05 -1.71
C ASP A 204 -20.42 20.10 -1.23
N LEU A 205 -20.02 19.16 -0.37
CA LEU A 205 -18.65 19.06 0.16
C LEU A 205 -18.13 17.61 0.12
N LEU A 206 -17.13 17.35 -0.72
CA LEU A 206 -16.37 16.10 -0.78
C LEU A 206 -15.08 16.25 0.03
N VAL A 207 -14.83 15.33 0.96
CA VAL A 207 -13.66 15.35 1.85
C VAL A 207 -12.93 14.01 1.75
N SER A 208 -11.61 14.02 1.61
CA SER A 208 -10.83 12.78 1.62
C SER A 208 -9.50 12.90 2.35
N SER A 209 -9.15 11.87 3.10
CA SER A 209 -7.80 11.68 3.66
C SER A 209 -6.78 11.14 2.65
N GLU A 210 -7.17 10.88 1.40
CA GLU A 210 -6.25 10.41 0.34
C GLU A 210 -6.69 10.84 -1.09
N LEU A 211 -5.73 11.33 -1.89
CA LEU A 211 -5.97 11.90 -3.22
C LEU A 211 -6.46 10.90 -4.29
N LEU A 212 -5.94 9.67 -4.33
CA LEU A 212 -6.38 8.66 -5.30
C LEU A 212 -7.79 8.16 -4.98
N GLU A 213 -8.18 8.10 -3.71
CA GLU A 213 -9.57 7.90 -3.33
C GLU A 213 -10.47 9.07 -3.78
N THR A 214 -9.97 10.31 -3.69
CA THR A 214 -10.68 11.50 -4.23
C THR A 214 -10.92 11.38 -5.73
N ALA A 215 -9.87 11.01 -6.49
CA ALA A 215 -9.97 10.74 -7.92
C ALA A 215 -10.88 9.53 -8.25
N ARG A 216 -11.06 8.58 -7.32
CA ARG A 216 -12.04 7.49 -7.45
C ARG A 216 -13.47 8.02 -7.33
N GLN A 217 -13.73 9.00 -6.45
CA GLN A 217 -15.05 9.65 -6.34
C GLN A 217 -15.36 10.52 -7.58
N VAL A 218 -14.35 11.18 -8.17
CA VAL A 218 -14.47 11.83 -9.50
C VAL A 218 -14.87 10.81 -10.58
N GLN A 219 -14.19 9.65 -10.64
CA GLN A 219 -14.54 8.58 -11.59
C GLN A 219 -15.94 7.97 -11.38
N LEU A 220 -16.53 8.13 -10.19
CA LEU A 220 -17.91 7.75 -9.89
C LEU A 220 -18.93 8.88 -10.17
N GLY A 221 -18.46 10.06 -10.62
CA GLY A 221 -19.28 11.23 -10.88
C GLY A 221 -19.87 11.87 -9.62
N MET A 222 -19.25 11.68 -8.45
CA MET A 222 -19.77 12.21 -7.18
C MET A 222 -19.71 13.75 -7.08
N PRO A 223 -18.57 14.42 -7.35
CA PRO A 223 -18.52 15.87 -7.38
C PRO A 223 -19.15 16.45 -8.66
N SER A 224 -19.41 17.75 -8.64
CA SER A 224 -19.84 18.58 -9.77
C SER A 224 -19.04 19.88 -9.80
N ALA A 225 -18.57 20.24 -11.00
CA ALA A 225 -17.88 21.51 -11.28
C ALA A 225 -18.73 22.76 -10.96
N GLU A 226 -20.05 22.62 -10.87
CA GLU A 226 -20.96 23.75 -10.61
C GLU A 226 -21.04 24.17 -9.14
N HIS A 227 -20.86 23.23 -8.19
CA HIS A 227 -21.09 23.51 -6.77
C HIS A 227 -20.17 22.79 -5.78
N THR A 228 -19.63 21.61 -6.09
CA THR A 228 -18.88 20.82 -5.10
C THR A 228 -17.56 21.49 -4.72
N TRP A 229 -17.37 21.68 -3.42
CA TRP A 229 -16.05 21.94 -2.84
C TRP A 229 -15.38 20.60 -2.52
N VAL A 230 -14.12 20.42 -2.92
CA VAL A 230 -13.30 19.26 -2.57
C VAL A 230 -12.19 19.66 -1.60
N LEU A 231 -12.11 18.97 -0.47
CA LEU A 231 -10.96 18.97 0.44
C LEU A 231 -10.22 17.64 0.31
N THR A 232 -8.93 17.66 0.00
CA THR A 232 -8.16 16.41 -0.19
C THR A 232 -6.78 16.43 0.45
N SER A 233 -6.37 15.27 0.97
CA SER A 233 -5.02 15.04 1.46
C SER A 233 -4.05 14.75 0.32
N THR A 234 -3.00 15.55 0.18
CA THR A 234 -1.90 15.26 -0.77
C THR A 234 -1.14 13.98 -0.39
N GLN A 235 -1.00 13.67 0.91
CA GLN A 235 -0.31 12.48 1.40
C GLN A 235 -0.96 11.20 0.85
N ARG A 236 -0.23 10.55 -0.06
CA ARG A 236 -0.65 9.31 -0.74
C ARG A 236 -0.49 8.05 0.12
N ALA A 237 -1.42 7.10 -0.01
CA ALA A 237 -1.34 5.76 0.58
C ALA A 237 -1.29 4.68 -0.52
N LEU A 238 -0.07 4.29 -0.91
CA LEU A 238 0.15 3.50 -2.14
C LEU A 238 -0.59 2.17 -2.18
N THR A 239 -1.43 2.02 -3.19
CA THR A 239 -2.27 0.83 -3.42
C THR A 239 -1.45 -0.42 -3.73
N VAL A 240 -2.06 -1.60 -3.56
CA VAL A 240 -1.45 -2.87 -3.98
C VAL A 240 -1.12 -2.87 -5.48
N ALA A 241 -1.92 -2.20 -6.32
CA ALA A 241 -1.65 -2.06 -7.75
C ALA A 241 -0.35 -1.26 -8.03
N GLU A 242 -0.20 -0.09 -7.41
CA GLU A 242 1.02 0.74 -7.54
C GLU A 242 2.25 0.02 -7.00
N ARG A 243 2.11 -0.71 -5.88
CA ARG A 243 3.21 -1.46 -5.26
C ARG A 243 3.63 -2.71 -6.03
N MET A 244 2.73 -3.35 -6.77
CA MET A 244 3.02 -4.58 -7.56
C MET A 244 3.70 -4.31 -8.91
N ARG A 245 3.53 -3.13 -9.51
CA ARG A 245 4.18 -2.76 -10.78
C ARG A 245 5.72 -2.77 -10.62
N PRO A 246 6.50 -3.32 -11.58
CA PRO A 246 7.96 -3.12 -11.63
C PRO A 246 8.36 -1.64 -11.70
N GLY A 247 9.56 -1.29 -11.25
CA GLY A 247 10.03 0.11 -11.23
C GLY A 247 9.22 1.03 -10.33
N ASP A 248 9.07 2.29 -10.73
CA ASP A 248 8.09 3.16 -10.07
C ASP A 248 6.70 2.87 -10.63
N GLY A 249 5.77 2.53 -9.75
CA GLY A 249 4.41 2.14 -10.08
C GLY A 249 3.35 3.11 -9.57
N ARG A 250 3.75 4.16 -8.85
CA ARG A 250 2.88 5.23 -8.33
C ARG A 250 2.08 5.86 -9.45
N MET A 251 0.84 6.24 -9.17
CA MET A 251 0.12 7.18 -10.03
C MET A 251 0.69 8.58 -9.82
N ASP A 252 0.85 9.33 -10.92
CA ASP A 252 1.32 10.72 -10.89
C ASP A 252 0.36 11.59 -10.09
N GLU A 253 0.91 12.35 -9.15
CA GLU A 253 0.17 13.18 -8.21
C GLU A 253 -0.39 14.44 -8.88
N GLN A 254 0.37 15.02 -9.84
CA GLN A 254 -0.07 16.19 -10.60
C GLN A 254 -1.25 15.85 -11.50
N ALA A 255 -1.20 14.73 -12.23
CA ALA A 255 -2.32 14.24 -13.03
C ALA A 255 -3.58 13.91 -12.18
N LEU A 256 -3.42 13.44 -10.93
CA LEU A 256 -4.56 13.22 -10.02
C LEU A 256 -5.15 14.54 -9.51
N LEU A 257 -4.33 15.52 -9.14
CA LEU A 257 -4.81 16.86 -8.74
C LEU A 257 -5.52 17.56 -9.88
N GLN A 258 -4.98 17.49 -11.10
CA GLN A 258 -5.62 18.05 -12.31
C GLN A 258 -7.00 17.41 -12.57
N LEU A 259 -7.13 16.09 -12.44
CA LEU A 259 -8.41 15.38 -12.58
C LEU A 259 -9.43 15.77 -11.49
N VAL A 260 -8.99 16.06 -10.27
CA VAL A 260 -9.91 16.56 -9.23
C VAL A 260 -10.31 18.01 -9.52
N GLN A 261 -9.37 18.83 -10.01
CA GLN A 261 -9.60 20.24 -10.31
C GLN A 261 -10.56 20.48 -11.49
N THR A 262 -10.67 19.55 -12.45
CA THR A 262 -11.61 19.66 -13.58
C THR A 262 -13.06 19.38 -13.22
N ASP A 263 -13.30 18.63 -12.14
CA ASP A 263 -14.61 18.04 -11.83
C ASP A 263 -15.23 18.59 -10.53
N CYS A 264 -14.69 19.69 -10.00
CA CYS A 264 -15.21 20.42 -8.83
C CYS A 264 -15.15 21.94 -9.00
N ARG A 265 -15.95 22.66 -8.20
CA ARG A 265 -16.00 24.13 -8.20
C ARG A 265 -14.78 24.76 -7.51
N ARG A 266 -14.31 24.12 -6.43
CA ARG A 266 -13.14 24.54 -5.65
C ARG A 266 -12.42 23.31 -5.10
N LEU A 267 -11.11 23.34 -5.14
CA LEU A 267 -10.22 22.33 -4.57
C LEU A 267 -9.29 23.01 -3.56
N ASP A 268 -9.18 22.45 -2.35
CA ASP A 268 -8.08 22.73 -1.42
C ASP A 268 -7.37 21.41 -1.11
N ALA A 269 -6.08 21.35 -1.48
CA ALA A 269 -5.24 20.16 -1.33
C ALA A 269 -4.13 20.44 -0.31
N VAL A 270 -4.13 19.71 0.82
CA VAL A 270 -3.30 20.00 2.00
C VAL A 270 -2.72 18.70 2.55
N ASP A 271 -1.49 18.68 3.10
CA ASP A 271 -1.03 17.52 3.88
C ASP A 271 -1.65 17.53 5.28
N PHE A 272 -2.92 17.14 5.37
CA PHE A 272 -3.63 16.95 6.63
C PHE A 272 -2.94 15.90 7.54
N THR A 273 -2.10 15.03 6.99
CA THR A 273 -1.34 14.03 7.75
C THR A 273 -0.07 14.63 8.38
N ALA A 274 0.57 15.62 7.76
CA ALA A 274 1.61 16.44 8.39
C ALA A 274 1.05 17.26 9.55
N LEU A 275 -0.08 17.94 9.34
CA LEU A 275 -0.77 18.72 10.39
C LEU A 275 -1.19 17.82 11.57
N ALA A 276 -1.68 16.61 11.30
CA ALA A 276 -2.03 15.64 12.35
C ALA A 276 -0.81 15.19 13.18
N LYS A 277 0.34 14.92 12.52
CA LYS A 277 1.61 14.62 13.20
C LYS A 277 2.08 15.80 14.07
N GLN A 278 1.97 17.02 13.56
CA GLN A 278 2.37 18.27 14.25
C GLN A 278 1.52 18.53 15.51
N ALA A 279 0.21 18.30 15.44
CA ALA A 279 -0.69 18.41 16.59
C ALA A 279 -0.74 17.15 17.48
N HIS A 280 0.05 16.11 17.16
CA HIS A 280 0.09 14.82 17.85
C HIS A 280 -1.29 14.13 17.98
N THR A 281 -2.12 14.22 16.92
CA THR A 281 -3.48 13.67 16.86
C THR A 281 -3.72 12.88 15.56
N MET A 282 -4.95 12.42 15.36
CA MET A 282 -5.42 11.73 14.15
C MET A 282 -5.90 12.73 13.10
N VAL A 283 -5.82 12.34 11.83
CA VAL A 283 -6.24 13.18 10.69
C VAL A 283 -7.71 13.60 10.75
N SER A 284 -8.58 12.84 11.43
CA SER A 284 -9.98 13.19 11.69
C SER A 284 -10.16 14.53 12.41
N ALA A 285 -9.28 14.89 13.36
CA ALA A 285 -9.38 16.17 14.08
C ALA A 285 -9.02 17.36 13.16
N VAL A 286 -8.02 17.19 12.30
CA VAL A 286 -7.60 18.20 11.33
C VAL A 286 -8.67 18.38 10.24
N LEU A 287 -9.22 17.28 9.71
CA LEU A 287 -10.30 17.32 8.72
C LEU A 287 -11.57 17.97 9.28
N LEU A 288 -11.90 17.78 10.57
CA LEU A 288 -12.99 18.50 11.22
C LEU A 288 -12.75 20.02 11.22
N GLY A 289 -11.51 20.45 11.47
CA GLY A 289 -11.10 21.85 11.39
C GLY A 289 -11.24 22.44 9.98
N ALA A 290 -10.77 21.70 8.98
CA ALA A 290 -10.86 22.09 7.58
C ALA A 290 -12.33 22.18 7.12
N ILE A 291 -13.16 21.18 7.41
CA ILE A 291 -14.61 21.21 7.13
C ILE A 291 -15.26 22.44 7.77
N ALA A 292 -14.95 22.71 9.04
CA ALA A 292 -15.52 23.83 9.77
C ALA A 292 -15.09 25.20 9.19
N ALA A 293 -13.86 25.32 8.69
CA ALA A 293 -13.37 26.53 8.02
C ALA A 293 -13.95 26.75 6.61
N THR A 294 -14.59 25.75 5.98
CA THR A 294 -15.31 25.97 4.70
C THR A 294 -16.55 26.85 4.85
N GLY A 295 -17.19 26.85 6.03
CA GLY A 295 -18.49 27.49 6.23
C GLY A 295 -19.66 26.83 5.47
N VAL A 296 -19.46 25.67 4.82
CA VAL A 296 -20.53 24.96 4.08
C VAL A 296 -21.64 24.49 5.01
N LEU A 297 -21.29 24.04 6.22
CA LEU A 297 -22.25 23.81 7.29
C LEU A 297 -22.45 25.12 8.08
N PRO A 298 -23.70 25.56 8.36
CA PRO A 298 -23.97 26.78 9.14
C PRO A 298 -23.76 26.54 10.64
N LEU A 299 -22.53 26.22 11.03
CA LEU A 299 -22.12 25.86 12.37
C LEU A 299 -21.03 26.81 12.87
N GLY A 300 -21.31 27.56 13.94
CA GLY A 300 -20.28 28.35 14.61
C GLY A 300 -19.17 27.46 15.20
N ARG A 301 -17.91 27.92 15.12
CA ARG A 301 -16.72 27.22 15.64
C ARG A 301 -16.90 26.57 17.04
N PRO A 302 -17.56 27.20 18.04
CA PRO A 302 -17.75 26.59 19.36
C PRO A 302 -18.49 25.24 19.36
N HIS A 303 -19.38 24.97 18.40
CA HIS A 303 -20.10 23.69 18.32
C HIS A 303 -19.15 22.52 18.01
N TYR A 304 -18.19 22.75 17.11
CA TYR A 304 -17.15 21.78 16.76
C TYR A 304 -16.21 21.52 17.95
N GLU A 305 -15.74 22.56 18.61
CA GLU A 305 -14.87 22.40 19.79
C GLU A 305 -15.60 21.72 20.96
N ALA A 306 -16.90 22.00 21.14
CA ALA A 306 -17.73 21.30 22.12
C ALA A 306 -17.95 19.82 21.75
N ALA A 307 -18.11 19.48 20.46
CA ALA A 307 -18.18 18.09 20.01
C ALA A 307 -16.86 17.34 20.22
N ILE A 308 -15.70 17.98 20.02
CA ILE A 308 -14.37 17.40 20.32
C ILE A 308 -14.21 17.09 21.81
N ARG A 309 -14.64 18.01 22.70
CA ARG A 309 -14.60 17.83 24.16
C ARG A 309 -15.56 16.72 24.61
N GLY A 310 -16.81 16.77 24.19
CA GLY A 310 -17.86 15.84 24.60
C GLY A 310 -18.02 15.79 26.13
N GLU A 311 -18.26 14.60 26.67
CA GLU A 311 -18.34 14.33 28.12
C GLU A 311 -16.97 14.06 28.77
N ARG A 312 -15.86 14.29 28.06
CA ARG A 312 -14.49 13.98 28.54
C ARG A 312 -13.91 15.19 29.28
N ASP A 313 -12.96 14.92 30.18
CA ASP A 313 -12.14 15.95 30.81
C ASP A 313 -11.51 16.88 29.73
N PRO A 314 -11.83 18.19 29.72
CA PRO A 314 -11.27 19.15 28.77
C PRO A 314 -9.75 19.30 28.86
N GLN A 315 -9.14 18.98 30.00
CA GLN A 315 -7.69 19.01 30.22
C GLN A 315 -6.99 17.70 29.83
N SER A 316 -7.75 16.67 29.42
CA SER A 316 -7.14 15.41 28.99
C SER A 316 -6.25 15.60 27.76
N PRO A 317 -5.01 15.07 27.74
CA PRO A 317 -4.05 15.33 26.65
C PRO A 317 -4.58 14.99 25.25
N GLY A 318 -5.47 13.99 25.13
CA GLY A 318 -6.12 13.63 23.86
C GLY A 318 -7.13 14.68 23.37
N VAL A 319 -7.89 15.32 24.27
CA VAL A 319 -8.81 16.41 23.89
C VAL A 319 -8.00 17.64 23.48
N LEU A 320 -6.94 17.98 24.20
CA LEU A 320 -6.04 19.09 23.85
C LEU A 320 -5.35 18.87 22.49
N ALA A 321 -4.83 17.68 22.21
CA ALA A 321 -4.26 17.33 20.91
C ALA A 321 -5.29 17.42 19.76
N ASN A 322 -6.52 16.97 19.99
CA ASN A 322 -7.59 17.08 19.00
C ASN A 322 -8.00 18.54 18.73
N LEU A 323 -8.10 19.38 19.77
CA LEU A 323 -8.39 20.81 19.63
C LEU A 323 -7.26 21.55 18.90
N ASN A 324 -6.00 21.17 19.13
CA ASN A 324 -4.85 21.68 18.38
C ASN A 324 -4.91 21.28 16.90
N GLY A 325 -5.21 20.00 16.59
CA GLY A 325 -5.37 19.54 15.21
C GLY A 325 -6.51 20.23 14.48
N PHE A 326 -7.64 20.43 15.16
CA PHE A 326 -8.77 21.22 14.67
C PHE A 326 -8.35 22.67 14.37
N ALA A 327 -7.58 23.32 15.25
CA ALA A 327 -7.07 24.66 15.00
C ALA A 327 -6.13 24.72 13.78
N LEU A 328 -5.20 23.79 13.62
CA LEU A 328 -4.32 23.70 12.45
C LEU A 328 -5.11 23.50 11.14
N GLY A 329 -6.08 22.58 11.13
CA GLY A 329 -6.93 22.31 9.96
C GLY A 329 -7.88 23.46 9.62
N TRP A 330 -8.32 24.22 10.62
CA TRP A 330 -9.08 25.45 10.41
C TRP A 330 -8.20 26.53 9.77
N MET A 331 -6.98 26.73 10.30
CA MET A 331 -6.04 27.74 9.80
C MET A 331 -5.56 27.46 8.37
N SER A 332 -5.38 26.18 7.99
CA SER A 332 -4.88 25.81 6.66
C SER A 332 -5.80 26.20 5.49
N LEU A 333 -7.09 26.48 5.74
CA LEU A 333 -8.00 27.02 4.71
C LEU A 333 -8.18 28.54 4.80
N GLN A 334 -7.80 29.18 5.91
CA GLN A 334 -7.92 30.63 6.09
C GLN A 334 -6.73 31.41 5.51
N GLY A 335 -5.53 30.81 5.43
CA GLY A 335 -4.35 31.46 4.82
C GLY A 335 -4.45 31.69 3.31
N ALA A 336 -5.34 30.98 2.61
CA ALA A 336 -5.44 30.95 1.14
C ALA A 336 -5.87 32.28 0.48
N ALA A 337 -6.09 33.35 1.23
CA ALA A 337 -6.45 34.68 0.73
C ALA A 337 -5.23 35.55 0.33
N THR A 338 -4.00 35.13 0.63
CA THR A 338 -2.78 35.93 0.37
C THR A 338 -1.62 35.19 -0.30
N ASP A 339 -1.77 33.88 -0.57
CA ASP A 339 -0.69 33.00 -1.05
C ASP A 339 -1.07 32.22 -2.32
N GLN A 340 -1.82 32.82 -3.25
CA GLN A 340 -1.97 32.25 -4.61
C GLN A 340 -0.70 32.37 -5.46
N ASP A 341 0.27 33.18 -5.03
CA ASP A 341 1.67 33.16 -5.49
C ASP A 341 2.57 32.28 -4.59
N THR A 342 2.01 31.33 -3.83
CA THR A 342 2.76 30.10 -3.55
C THR A 342 2.99 29.43 -4.89
N GLU A 343 4.18 29.65 -5.47
CA GLU A 343 4.64 28.91 -6.65
C GLU A 343 4.27 27.44 -6.47
N ALA A 344 3.56 26.86 -7.45
CA ALA A 344 3.48 25.43 -7.53
C ALA A 344 4.92 24.90 -7.50
N ALA A 345 5.22 23.99 -6.56
CA ALA A 345 6.55 23.46 -6.33
C ALA A 345 7.00 22.50 -7.46
N THR A 346 7.04 23.01 -8.69
CA THR A 346 8.30 23.14 -9.43
C THR A 346 9.46 22.98 -8.45
N PRO A 347 10.27 21.91 -8.55
CA PRO A 347 11.44 21.80 -7.71
C PRO A 347 12.39 22.92 -8.11
N GLN A 348 12.29 24.07 -7.43
CA GLN A 348 13.29 25.14 -7.45
C GLN A 348 14.63 24.44 -7.35
N ALA A 349 15.51 24.71 -8.31
CA ALA A 349 16.64 23.84 -8.56
C ALA A 349 17.60 23.86 -7.36
N GLU A 350 17.38 22.95 -6.40
CA GLU A 350 18.14 22.89 -5.14
C GLU A 350 19.61 22.96 -5.53
N HIS A 351 20.34 23.93 -4.96
CA HIS A 351 21.64 24.32 -5.50
C HIS A 351 22.54 23.08 -5.52
N GLY A 352 23.52 23.04 -6.44
CA GLY A 352 24.34 21.82 -6.60
C GLY A 352 24.95 21.32 -5.27
N ALA A 353 25.27 22.25 -4.37
CA ALA A 353 25.69 21.97 -2.99
C ALA A 353 24.62 21.27 -2.13
N ASP A 354 23.36 21.71 -2.17
CA ASP A 354 22.24 21.15 -1.39
C ASP A 354 21.96 19.70 -1.81
N LYS A 355 21.92 19.43 -3.13
CA LYS A 355 21.72 18.07 -3.67
C LYS A 355 22.86 17.13 -3.30
N VAL A 356 24.10 17.62 -3.36
CA VAL A 356 25.30 16.88 -2.95
C VAL A 356 25.26 16.59 -1.44
N LEU A 357 24.91 17.58 -0.62
CA LEU A 357 24.78 17.43 0.84
C LEU A 357 23.67 16.44 1.22
N ALA A 358 22.49 16.54 0.60
CA ALA A 358 21.39 15.62 0.79
C ALA A 358 21.77 14.18 0.37
N PHE A 359 22.48 14.01 -0.75
CA PHE A 359 23.00 12.72 -1.18
C PHE A 359 24.03 12.14 -0.20
N HIS A 360 24.94 12.96 0.35
CA HIS A 360 25.89 12.52 1.38
C HIS A 360 25.18 12.07 2.68
N HIS A 361 24.19 12.83 3.17
CA HIS A 361 23.39 12.40 4.33
C HIS A 361 22.58 11.11 4.05
N LEU A 362 22.05 10.95 2.85
CA LEU A 362 21.35 9.74 2.43
C LEU A 362 22.29 8.53 2.34
N MET A 363 23.51 8.72 1.81
CA MET A 363 24.54 7.69 1.77
C MET A 363 25.00 7.28 3.18
N GLU A 364 25.20 8.25 4.08
CA GLU A 364 25.64 7.98 5.46
C GLU A 364 24.57 7.24 6.27
N SER A 365 23.32 7.70 6.22
CA SER A 365 22.19 7.00 6.85
C SER A 365 21.97 5.60 6.26
N THR A 366 22.23 5.40 4.96
CA THR A 366 22.23 4.10 4.31
C THR A 366 23.37 3.20 4.81
N ALA A 367 24.59 3.73 4.96
CA ALA A 367 25.73 2.98 5.51
C ALA A 367 25.46 2.54 6.97
N GLN A 368 24.93 3.43 7.81
CA GLN A 368 24.53 3.07 9.19
C GLN A 368 23.41 2.00 9.21
N ARG A 369 22.53 1.98 8.20
CA ARG A 369 21.57 0.88 8.00
C ARG A 369 22.24 -0.43 7.56
N MET A 370 23.28 -0.40 6.71
CA MET A 370 24.10 -1.59 6.38
C MET A 370 24.77 -2.19 7.61
N ARG A 371 25.36 -1.33 8.45
CA ARG A 371 25.99 -1.71 9.73
C ARG A 371 24.99 -2.41 10.65
N THR A 372 23.78 -1.86 10.74
CA THR A 372 22.66 -2.40 11.53
C THR A 372 22.11 -3.71 10.94
N TYR A 373 22.02 -3.80 9.61
CA TYR A 373 21.55 -5.00 8.89
C TYR A 373 22.51 -6.18 9.05
N GLN A 374 23.82 -5.96 8.95
CA GLN A 374 24.86 -6.99 9.14
C GLN A 374 25.93 -6.57 10.16
N ASN A 375 26.97 -5.85 9.73
CA ASN A 375 28.09 -5.42 10.57
C ASN A 375 28.91 -4.30 9.88
N ALA A 376 29.93 -3.78 10.56
CA ALA A 376 30.82 -2.74 10.02
C ALA A 376 31.66 -3.21 8.80
N ALA A 377 31.86 -4.51 8.59
CA ALA A 377 32.50 -4.99 7.35
C ALA A 377 31.57 -4.85 6.13
N TYR A 378 30.27 -5.09 6.31
CA TYR A 378 29.26 -4.90 5.27
C TYR A 378 28.95 -3.42 5.01
N GLU A 379 29.05 -2.58 6.04
CA GLU A 379 29.08 -1.11 5.90
C GLU A 379 30.22 -0.67 4.97
N ARG A 380 31.45 -1.13 5.23
CA ARG A 380 32.61 -0.82 4.35
C ARG A 380 32.40 -1.31 2.92
N LEU A 381 31.92 -2.54 2.72
CA LEU A 381 31.61 -3.07 1.38
C LEU A 381 30.61 -2.18 0.60
N PHE A 382 29.61 -1.59 1.27
CA PHE A 382 28.70 -0.63 0.63
C PHE A 382 29.43 0.67 0.25
N ARG A 383 30.24 1.24 1.17
CA ARG A 383 31.04 2.45 0.92
C ARG A 383 32.05 2.23 -0.23
N GLU A 384 32.76 1.09 -0.25
CA GLU A 384 33.70 0.68 -1.30
C GLU A 384 33.02 0.57 -2.67
N ARG A 385 31.80 0.03 -2.73
CA ARG A 385 30.99 -0.04 -3.97
C ARG A 385 30.57 1.34 -4.44
N MET A 386 30.04 2.18 -3.54
CA MET A 386 29.68 3.56 -3.90
C MET A 386 30.89 4.38 -4.33
N GLN A 387 32.03 4.24 -3.64
CA GLN A 387 33.28 4.92 -4.00
C GLN A 387 33.80 4.49 -5.37
N ARG A 388 33.67 3.20 -5.77
CA ARG A 388 33.98 2.75 -7.14
C ARG A 388 33.16 3.50 -8.20
N ILE A 389 31.84 3.62 -8.00
CA ILE A 389 30.95 4.34 -8.92
C ILE A 389 31.28 5.84 -8.93
N ILE A 390 31.29 6.49 -7.77
CA ILE A 390 31.55 7.93 -7.62
C ILE A 390 32.90 8.31 -8.26
N SER A 391 33.96 7.52 -8.02
CA SER A 391 35.31 7.79 -8.57
C SER A 391 35.41 7.54 -10.08
N ALA A 392 34.55 6.69 -10.65
CA ALA A 392 34.43 6.54 -12.10
C ALA A 392 33.64 7.71 -12.70
N GLU A 393 32.61 8.17 -12.01
CA GLU A 393 31.73 9.25 -12.46
C GLU A 393 32.44 10.60 -12.49
N HIS A 394 33.25 10.90 -11.48
CA HIS A 394 34.07 12.13 -11.41
C HIS A 394 35.14 12.21 -12.51
N ARG A 395 35.41 11.12 -13.25
CA ARG A 395 36.30 11.13 -14.42
C ARG A 395 35.58 11.39 -15.75
N SER A 396 34.24 11.42 -15.77
CA SER A 396 33.46 11.69 -16.97
C SER A 396 33.06 13.17 -17.04
N ALA A 397 33.53 13.87 -18.07
CA ALA A 397 33.10 15.25 -18.36
C ALA A 397 31.62 15.32 -18.75
N GLU A 398 31.09 14.28 -19.41
CA GLU A 398 29.67 14.11 -19.72
C GLU A 398 28.83 13.97 -18.44
N ALA A 399 29.34 13.26 -17.42
CA ALA A 399 28.69 13.15 -16.11
C ALA A 399 28.74 14.45 -15.32
N ALA A 400 29.85 15.20 -15.38
CA ALA A 400 29.93 16.54 -14.79
C ALA A 400 28.91 17.50 -15.42
N ALA A 401 28.78 17.48 -16.76
CA ALA A 401 27.77 18.27 -17.49
C ALA A 401 26.32 17.87 -17.14
N MET A 402 26.07 16.61 -16.77
CA MET A 402 24.77 16.12 -16.28
C MET A 402 24.59 16.18 -14.75
N GLY A 403 25.52 16.79 -14.00
CA GLY A 403 25.40 16.95 -12.55
C GLY A 403 25.53 15.65 -11.74
N TYR A 404 26.37 14.71 -12.19
CA TYR A 404 26.65 13.40 -11.58
C TYR A 404 25.38 12.54 -11.33
N PRO A 405 24.64 12.15 -12.37
CA PRO A 405 23.33 11.51 -12.25
C PRO A 405 23.35 10.01 -11.89
N ILE A 406 24.47 9.31 -12.03
CA ILE A 406 24.57 7.85 -11.92
C ILE A 406 24.62 7.40 -10.46
N ALA A 407 25.53 7.93 -9.64
CA ALA A 407 25.62 7.53 -8.23
C ALA A 407 24.30 7.75 -7.45
N PRO A 408 23.58 8.89 -7.60
CA PRO A 408 22.25 9.08 -7.01
C PRO A 408 21.19 8.12 -7.57
N ALA A 409 21.21 7.81 -8.88
CA ALA A 409 20.26 6.86 -9.48
C ALA A 409 20.51 5.40 -9.07
N LEU A 410 21.77 5.04 -8.81
CA LEU A 410 22.22 3.68 -8.49
C LEU A 410 22.08 3.34 -6.99
N MET A 411 22.45 4.27 -6.11
CA MET A 411 22.58 4.03 -4.66
C MET A 411 21.31 3.43 -4.01
N PRO A 412 20.07 3.87 -4.30
CA PRO A 412 18.87 3.31 -3.66
C PRO A 412 18.66 1.83 -4.01
N TRP A 413 18.95 1.43 -5.25
CA TRP A 413 18.77 0.04 -5.69
C TRP A 413 19.88 -0.86 -5.16
N LEU A 414 21.14 -0.39 -5.19
CA LEU A 414 22.24 -1.10 -4.54
C LEU A 414 21.96 -1.31 -3.04
N ALA A 415 21.41 -0.30 -2.37
CA ALA A 415 21.03 -0.40 -0.96
C ALA A 415 19.94 -1.46 -0.70
N LEU A 416 18.92 -1.52 -1.57
CA LEU A 416 17.85 -2.52 -1.48
C LEU A 416 18.35 -3.95 -1.75
N TRP A 417 19.21 -4.14 -2.76
CA TRP A 417 19.77 -5.47 -3.07
C TRP A 417 20.72 -5.95 -1.96
N MET A 418 21.55 -5.05 -1.42
CA MET A 418 22.44 -5.38 -0.30
C MET A 418 21.69 -5.66 1.00
N MET A 419 20.52 -5.06 1.23
CA MET A 419 19.66 -5.28 2.42
C MET A 419 18.42 -6.15 2.11
N HIS A 420 18.56 -7.20 1.30
CA HIS A 420 17.47 -8.14 1.03
C HIS A 420 16.93 -8.79 2.32
N GLU A 421 15.62 -8.95 2.40
CA GLU A 421 14.92 -9.54 3.55
C GLU A 421 15.02 -11.07 3.54
N ASP A 422 16.20 -11.60 3.92
CA ASP A 422 16.41 -13.04 4.11
C ASP A 422 15.61 -13.58 5.32
N VAL A 423 15.64 -14.91 5.51
CA VAL A 423 14.92 -15.58 6.62
C VAL A 423 15.30 -15.02 8.00
N ALA A 424 16.56 -14.65 8.20
CA ALA A 424 17.03 -14.04 9.45
C ALA A 424 16.49 -12.61 9.63
N GLU A 425 16.46 -11.80 8.58
CA GLU A 425 15.93 -10.43 8.61
C GLU A 425 14.41 -10.42 8.83
N VAL A 426 13.66 -11.25 8.10
CA VAL A 426 12.20 -11.37 8.27
C VAL A 426 11.86 -11.79 9.71
N ALA A 427 12.63 -12.71 10.30
CA ALA A 427 12.46 -13.10 11.70
C ALA A 427 12.82 -11.97 12.68
N ARG A 428 13.88 -11.19 12.40
CA ARG A 428 14.32 -10.02 13.17
C ARG A 428 13.27 -8.89 13.14
N LEU A 429 12.69 -8.61 11.97
CA LEU A 429 11.65 -7.60 11.77
C LEU A 429 10.33 -8.00 12.45
N LYS A 430 9.97 -9.29 12.45
CA LYS A 430 8.75 -9.78 13.12
C LYS A 430 8.87 -9.88 14.64
N SER A 431 10.08 -9.98 15.20
CA SER A 431 10.36 -10.06 16.65
C SER A 431 10.75 -8.72 17.32
N ARG A 432 10.58 -7.61 16.60
CA ARG A 432 10.86 -6.24 17.07
C ARG A 432 9.77 -5.69 18.00
N ARG A 433 10.17 -4.93 19.04
CA ARG A 433 9.24 -4.31 20.01
C ARG A 433 8.39 -3.22 19.36
N GLU A 434 9.00 -2.43 18.47
CA GLU A 434 8.38 -1.34 17.72
C GLU A 434 7.27 -1.89 16.80
N ARG A 435 7.48 -3.09 16.25
CA ARG A 435 6.48 -3.82 15.46
C ARG A 435 5.33 -4.32 16.32
N TRP A 436 5.56 -4.76 17.55
CA TRP A 436 4.47 -5.12 18.48
C TRP A 436 3.65 -3.88 18.87
N GLN A 437 4.30 -2.79 19.25
CA GLN A 437 3.64 -1.51 19.57
C GLN A 437 2.78 -1.03 18.40
N ARG A 438 3.28 -1.13 17.16
CA ARG A 438 2.51 -0.79 15.96
C ARG A 438 1.29 -1.68 15.77
N VAL A 439 1.41 -3.01 15.91
CA VAL A 439 0.26 -3.93 15.79
C VAL A 439 -0.81 -3.65 16.86
N VAL A 440 -0.42 -3.31 18.09
CA VAL A 440 -1.35 -2.91 19.16
C VAL A 440 -2.11 -1.62 18.78
N HIS A 441 -1.41 -0.63 18.22
CA HIS A 441 -2.01 0.63 17.77
C HIS A 441 -2.91 0.45 16.54
N GLU A 442 -2.43 -0.23 15.49
CA GLU A 442 -3.16 -0.54 14.24
C GLU A 442 -4.43 -1.37 14.48
N THR A 443 -4.50 -2.16 15.55
CA THR A 443 -5.68 -2.98 15.89
C THR A 443 -6.67 -2.29 16.84
N GLY A 444 -6.39 -1.06 17.29
CA GLY A 444 -7.28 -0.32 18.21
C GLY A 444 -7.48 -1.01 19.57
N PHE A 445 -6.52 -1.85 19.98
CA PHE A 445 -6.62 -2.77 21.12
C PHE A 445 -6.83 -2.03 22.45
N GLN A 446 -7.85 -2.43 23.21
CA GLN A 446 -8.22 -1.81 24.49
C GLN A 446 -7.60 -2.54 25.70
N PRO A 447 -7.31 -1.84 26.80
CA PRO A 447 -6.89 -2.47 28.06
C PRO A 447 -7.84 -3.60 28.49
N GLY A 448 -7.28 -4.73 28.90
CA GLY A 448 -8.04 -5.92 29.34
C GLY A 448 -8.44 -6.91 28.23
N GLN A 449 -8.26 -6.58 26.95
CA GLN A 449 -8.48 -7.53 25.84
C GLN A 449 -7.32 -8.53 25.70
N LEU A 450 -7.48 -9.58 24.86
CA LEU A 450 -6.43 -10.58 24.59
C LEU A 450 -6.01 -10.60 23.10
N LEU A 451 -4.86 -10.00 22.79
CA LEU A 451 -4.31 -9.96 21.44
C LEU A 451 -3.48 -11.21 21.11
N LYS A 452 -3.99 -12.04 20.19
CA LYS A 452 -3.26 -13.20 19.64
C LYS A 452 -2.74 -12.90 18.24
N VAL A 453 -1.42 -12.81 18.09
CA VAL A 453 -0.74 -12.64 16.80
C VAL A 453 -0.23 -13.99 16.29
N GLU A 454 -0.57 -14.34 15.04
CA GLU A 454 -0.02 -15.50 14.32
C GLU A 454 0.67 -15.05 13.03
N GLU A 455 1.92 -15.48 12.82
CA GLU A 455 2.63 -15.27 11.57
C GLU A 455 2.31 -16.40 10.59
N PHE A 456 1.68 -16.04 9.47
CA PHE A 456 1.47 -16.95 8.35
C PHE A 456 2.71 -16.95 7.46
N LEU A 457 3.51 -18.02 7.56
CA LEU A 457 4.72 -18.23 6.78
C LEU A 457 4.51 -19.39 5.80
N LYS A 458 5.14 -19.33 4.62
CA LYS A 458 5.09 -20.42 3.64
C LYS A 458 6.46 -20.63 2.97
N PRO A 459 7.53 -20.96 3.73
CA PRO A 459 8.84 -21.26 3.16
C PRO A 459 8.76 -22.37 2.12
N GLY A 460 9.34 -22.10 0.95
CA GLY A 460 9.67 -23.09 -0.06
C GLY A 460 11.09 -23.60 0.09
N VAL A 461 11.54 -24.37 -0.90
CA VAL A 461 12.92 -24.85 -0.97
C VAL A 461 13.94 -23.72 -1.16
N PRO A 462 13.69 -22.65 -1.94
CA PRO A 462 14.59 -21.50 -2.00
C PRO A 462 14.87 -20.90 -0.63
N GLU A 463 13.82 -20.59 0.13
CA GLU A 463 13.90 -19.95 1.44
C GLU A 463 14.58 -20.86 2.48
N LEU A 464 14.36 -22.17 2.43
CA LEU A 464 15.10 -23.14 3.26
C LEU A 464 16.57 -23.28 2.83
N SER A 465 16.88 -23.10 1.54
CA SER A 465 18.23 -23.21 0.99
C SER A 465 19.07 -21.94 1.15
N ALA A 466 18.45 -20.79 1.43
CA ALA A 466 19.07 -19.47 1.48
C ALA A 466 20.29 -19.40 2.41
N LEU A 467 20.13 -19.87 3.65
CA LEU A 467 21.18 -19.87 4.68
C LEU A 467 22.07 -21.13 4.63
N LEU A 468 21.79 -22.10 3.76
CA LEU A 468 22.60 -23.31 3.64
C LEU A 468 23.89 -23.04 2.84
N PRO A 469 25.00 -23.74 3.15
CA PRO A 469 26.17 -23.77 2.30
C PRO A 469 25.84 -24.16 0.85
N SER A 470 26.50 -23.52 -0.10
CA SER A 470 26.24 -23.67 -1.54
C SER A 470 26.15 -25.10 -2.11
N PRO A 471 26.89 -26.14 -1.65
CA PRO A 471 26.63 -27.51 -2.11
C PRO A 471 25.25 -28.04 -1.68
N LEU A 472 24.91 -27.96 -0.39
CA LEU A 472 23.63 -28.46 0.15
C LEU A 472 22.44 -27.71 -0.45
N ALA A 473 22.57 -26.38 -0.58
CA ALA A 473 21.55 -25.54 -1.18
C ALA A 473 21.28 -25.94 -2.65
N ARG A 474 22.34 -26.17 -3.45
CA ARG A 474 22.20 -26.65 -4.83
C ARG A 474 21.59 -28.05 -4.92
N MET A 475 21.88 -28.95 -3.97
CA MET A 475 21.23 -30.27 -3.89
C MET A 475 19.73 -30.16 -3.64
N ALA A 476 19.31 -29.33 -2.67
CA ALA A 476 17.90 -29.09 -2.38
C ALA A 476 17.15 -28.46 -3.58
N LEU A 477 17.74 -27.44 -4.20
CA LEU A 477 17.19 -26.78 -5.40
C LEU A 477 17.18 -27.70 -6.64
N ALA A 478 18.10 -28.67 -6.75
CA ALA A 478 18.09 -29.68 -7.81
C ALA A 478 17.00 -30.73 -7.55
N TRP A 479 16.79 -31.16 -6.30
CA TRP A 479 15.72 -32.05 -5.89
C TRP A 479 14.33 -31.47 -6.22
N ASP A 480 14.07 -30.21 -5.87
CA ASP A 480 12.76 -29.63 -6.16
C ASP A 480 12.55 -29.36 -7.65
N ARG A 481 13.58 -28.93 -8.39
CA ARG A 481 13.50 -28.85 -9.86
C ARG A 481 13.18 -30.21 -10.50
N ARG A 482 13.79 -31.30 -10.02
CA ARG A 482 13.45 -32.68 -10.46
C ARG A 482 12.01 -33.05 -10.13
N ARG A 483 11.44 -32.59 -9.00
CA ARG A 483 10.01 -32.76 -8.68
C ARG A 483 9.11 -31.95 -9.63
N GLN A 484 9.45 -30.68 -9.89
CA GLN A 484 8.68 -29.80 -10.76
C GLN A 484 8.66 -30.29 -12.22
N LEU A 485 9.79 -30.82 -12.72
CA LEU A 485 9.87 -31.46 -14.04
C LEU A 485 9.01 -32.74 -14.15
N ARG A 486 8.74 -33.42 -13.02
CA ARG A 486 7.77 -34.52 -12.91
C ARG A 486 6.33 -34.03 -12.71
N GLY A 487 6.03 -32.76 -12.99
CA GLY A 487 4.71 -32.15 -12.90
C GLY A 487 4.27 -31.71 -11.50
N LEU A 488 4.99 -32.08 -10.44
CA LEU A 488 4.62 -31.75 -9.07
C LEU A 488 4.69 -30.23 -8.78
N PRO A 489 3.91 -29.71 -7.82
CA PRO A 489 4.08 -28.33 -7.35
C PRO A 489 5.44 -28.17 -6.66
N ALA A 490 6.03 -26.98 -6.82
CA ALA A 490 7.22 -26.55 -6.07
C ALA A 490 6.97 -26.75 -4.56
N TRP A 491 7.90 -27.43 -3.87
CA TRP A 491 7.68 -27.76 -2.47
C TRP A 491 7.66 -26.50 -1.61
N SER A 492 6.65 -26.38 -0.75
CA SER A 492 6.54 -25.35 0.28
C SER A 492 5.67 -25.82 1.43
N LYS A 493 6.02 -25.43 2.65
CA LYS A 493 5.29 -25.81 3.88
C LYS A 493 4.63 -24.57 4.47
N ALA A 494 3.31 -24.59 4.61
CA ALA A 494 2.61 -23.57 5.38
C ALA A 494 2.89 -23.77 6.88
N ILE A 495 3.22 -22.69 7.57
CA ILE A 495 3.52 -22.65 9.01
C ILE A 495 2.74 -21.48 9.61
N ARG A 496 2.07 -21.71 10.74
CA ARG A 496 1.54 -20.64 11.59
C ARG A 496 2.41 -20.57 12.82
N LEU A 497 3.08 -19.43 13.05
CA LEU A 497 3.95 -19.24 14.21
C LEU A 497 3.30 -18.23 15.17
N GLN A 498 2.96 -18.69 16.36
CA GLN A 498 2.25 -17.89 17.36
C GLN A 498 3.21 -16.95 18.08
N THR A 499 3.44 -15.77 17.53
CA THR A 499 4.38 -14.77 18.10
C THR A 499 3.94 -14.16 19.43
N HIS A 500 2.69 -14.40 19.83
CA HIS A 500 2.20 -14.09 21.18
C HIS A 500 2.61 -15.12 22.24
N THR A 501 3.21 -16.26 21.87
CA THR A 501 3.72 -17.25 22.84
C THR A 501 5.24 -17.15 23.01
N PRO A 502 5.79 -17.52 24.19
CA PRO A 502 7.23 -17.53 24.41
C PRO A 502 7.99 -18.42 23.42
N THR A 503 7.43 -19.58 23.04
CA THR A 503 8.04 -20.52 22.10
C THR A 503 8.06 -19.98 20.66
N GLY A 504 6.98 -19.33 20.22
CA GLY A 504 6.93 -18.69 18.90
C GLY A 504 7.89 -17.50 18.78
N MET A 505 7.94 -16.66 19.82
CA MET A 505 8.88 -15.53 19.88
C MET A 505 10.34 -15.99 19.99
N LEU A 506 10.63 -17.02 20.79
CA LEU A 506 11.97 -17.63 20.88
C LEU A 506 12.41 -18.22 19.54
N THR A 507 11.49 -18.88 18.80
CA THR A 507 11.76 -19.40 17.45
C THR A 507 12.16 -18.28 16.49
N LEU A 508 11.44 -17.14 16.48
CA LEU A 508 11.86 -15.98 15.69
C LEU A 508 13.20 -15.41 16.14
N ARG A 509 13.47 -15.33 17.44
CA ARG A 509 14.74 -14.78 17.96
C ARG A 509 15.93 -15.69 17.65
N LEU A 510 15.74 -17.01 17.67
CA LEU A 510 16.73 -17.97 17.21
C LEU A 510 17.03 -17.77 15.72
N LEU A 511 16.01 -17.74 14.86
CA LEU A 511 16.18 -17.47 13.42
C LEU A 511 16.85 -16.12 13.15
N ALA A 512 16.49 -15.07 13.90
CA ALA A 512 17.13 -13.76 13.82
C ALA A 512 18.59 -13.77 14.28
N SER A 513 18.97 -14.63 15.24
CA SER A 513 20.37 -14.78 15.66
C SER A 513 21.23 -15.47 14.59
N LEU A 514 20.65 -16.30 13.72
CA LEU A 514 21.37 -16.96 12.61
C LEU A 514 21.86 -16.00 11.51
N ARG A 515 21.65 -14.69 11.66
CA ARG A 515 22.17 -13.60 10.81
C ARG A 515 23.69 -13.66 10.56
N TRP A 516 24.47 -14.32 11.44
CA TRP A 516 25.91 -14.55 11.21
C TRP A 516 26.19 -15.60 10.13
N LEU A 517 25.26 -16.51 9.83
CA LEU A 517 25.35 -17.47 8.72
C LEU A 517 25.11 -16.81 7.35
N ARG A 518 24.45 -15.63 7.30
CA ARG A 518 24.08 -14.96 6.05
C ARG A 518 25.21 -14.90 5.01
N PRO A 519 26.47 -14.50 5.33
CA PRO A 519 27.57 -14.46 4.35
C PRO A 519 28.03 -15.83 3.83
N LEU A 520 27.71 -16.91 4.55
CA LEU A 520 28.03 -18.29 4.17
C LEU A 520 26.92 -18.93 3.30
N GLY A 521 25.70 -18.39 3.39
CA GLY A 521 24.51 -18.86 2.70
C GLY A 521 24.56 -18.76 1.18
N HIS A 522 23.82 -19.63 0.49
CA HIS A 522 23.74 -19.65 -0.97
C HIS A 522 23.09 -18.40 -1.54
N GLU A 523 22.00 -17.90 -0.94
CA GLU A 523 21.26 -16.73 -1.44
C GLU A 523 22.14 -15.48 -1.42
N HIS A 524 22.77 -15.19 -0.28
CA HIS A 524 23.69 -14.06 -0.16
C HIS A 524 24.82 -14.12 -1.20
N ARG A 525 25.43 -15.29 -1.40
CA ARG A 525 26.50 -15.50 -2.40
C ARG A 525 26.02 -15.34 -3.85
N GLN A 526 24.73 -15.60 -4.12
CA GLN A 526 24.13 -15.28 -5.41
C GLN A 526 23.93 -13.78 -5.53
N VAL A 527 23.24 -13.14 -4.58
CA VAL A 527 22.99 -11.69 -4.58
C VAL A 527 24.29 -10.87 -4.69
N GLN A 528 25.39 -11.25 -4.02
CA GLN A 528 26.67 -10.54 -4.19
C GLN A 528 27.24 -10.64 -5.61
N ARG A 529 27.05 -11.76 -6.32
CA ARG A 529 27.48 -11.92 -7.72
C ARG A 529 26.60 -11.12 -8.67
N ASP A 530 25.30 -11.14 -8.43
CA ASP A 530 24.33 -10.41 -9.26
C ASP A 530 24.60 -8.90 -9.12
N ILE A 531 24.91 -8.42 -7.90
CA ILE A 531 25.39 -7.05 -7.64
C ILE A 531 26.70 -6.76 -8.38
N GLU A 532 27.77 -7.54 -8.19
CA GLU A 532 29.05 -7.21 -8.84
C GLU A 532 28.98 -7.31 -10.38
N THR A 533 28.14 -8.19 -10.93
CA THR A 533 27.89 -8.28 -12.38
C THR A 533 27.23 -6.99 -12.88
N TRP A 534 26.20 -6.53 -12.18
CA TRP A 534 25.52 -5.27 -12.49
C TRP A 534 26.43 -4.05 -12.34
N LEU A 535 27.16 -3.93 -11.22
CA LEU A 535 28.08 -2.81 -10.99
C LEU A 535 29.23 -2.78 -12.00
N SER A 536 29.76 -3.95 -12.39
CA SER A 536 30.81 -4.04 -13.43
C SER A 536 30.29 -3.59 -14.79
N ALA A 537 29.07 -4.00 -15.16
CA ALA A 537 28.43 -3.58 -16.41
C ALA A 537 28.14 -2.06 -16.44
N VAL A 538 27.72 -1.47 -15.31
CA VAL A 538 27.58 0.00 -15.19
C VAL A 538 28.94 0.69 -15.34
N LEU A 539 29.98 0.22 -14.63
CA LEU A 539 31.33 0.79 -14.72
C LEU A 539 31.94 0.69 -16.13
N GLN A 540 31.64 -0.38 -16.87
CA GLN A 540 32.03 -0.52 -18.28
C GLN A 540 31.29 0.49 -19.16
N ALA A 541 29.97 0.64 -18.99
CA ALA A 541 29.20 1.63 -19.74
C ALA A 541 29.64 3.08 -19.46
N MET A 542 30.05 3.40 -18.23
CA MET A 542 30.57 4.73 -17.85
C MET A 542 31.84 5.14 -18.62
N ALA A 543 32.57 4.19 -19.20
CA ALA A 543 33.73 4.46 -20.06
C ALA A 543 33.34 4.74 -21.54
N VAL A 544 32.06 4.62 -21.91
CA VAL A 544 31.57 4.73 -23.30
C VAL A 544 30.43 5.74 -23.44
N SER A 545 29.48 5.77 -22.49
CA SER A 545 28.46 6.82 -22.38
C SER A 545 27.79 6.84 -21.01
N THR A 546 27.71 8.04 -20.46
CA THR A 546 27.03 8.33 -19.20
C THR A 546 25.51 8.15 -19.33
N GLU A 547 24.91 8.49 -20.48
CA GLU A 547 23.49 8.15 -20.75
C GLU A 547 23.20 6.64 -20.67
N LEU A 548 24.02 5.80 -21.32
CA LEU A 548 23.84 4.34 -21.28
C LEU A 548 24.02 3.80 -19.85
N ALA A 549 25.08 4.24 -19.17
CA ALA A 549 25.35 3.86 -17.79
C ALA A 549 24.25 4.29 -16.81
N LEU A 550 23.60 5.43 -17.04
CA LEU A 550 22.48 5.91 -16.24
C LEU A 550 21.23 5.03 -16.39
N GLU A 551 20.89 4.56 -17.59
CA GLU A 551 19.81 3.58 -17.76
C GLU A 551 20.17 2.20 -17.19
N MET A 552 21.44 1.79 -17.29
CA MET A 552 21.93 0.56 -16.66
C MET A 552 21.91 0.64 -15.12
N ALA A 553 22.21 1.79 -14.53
CA ALA A 553 22.01 2.05 -13.09
C ALA A 553 20.52 2.00 -12.71
N ARG A 554 19.63 2.44 -13.60
CA ARG A 554 18.18 2.36 -13.37
C ARG A 554 17.61 0.94 -13.48
N LEU A 555 18.28 -0.02 -14.13
CA LEU A 555 17.84 -1.44 -14.18
C LEU A 555 17.63 -2.05 -12.78
N GLY A 556 18.36 -1.58 -11.77
CA GLY A 556 18.20 -2.00 -10.36
C GLY A 556 16.77 -1.91 -9.82
N ARG A 557 15.93 -1.04 -10.40
CA ARG A 557 14.51 -0.81 -10.04
C ARG A 557 13.55 -1.94 -10.43
N LEU A 558 13.99 -2.87 -11.27
CA LEU A 558 13.12 -3.94 -11.79
C LEU A 558 12.89 -5.04 -10.75
N ILE A 559 13.90 -5.32 -9.92
CA ILE A 559 13.88 -6.45 -8.97
C ILE A 559 12.94 -6.15 -7.80
N LYS A 560 11.92 -7.01 -7.62
CA LYS A 560 10.89 -6.83 -6.58
C LYS A 560 10.36 -8.16 -6.01
N GLY A 561 10.01 -8.11 -4.73
CA GLY A 561 9.31 -9.19 -4.03
C GLY A 561 10.17 -10.45 -3.83
N PHE A 562 9.50 -11.58 -3.62
CA PHE A 562 10.11 -12.84 -3.20
C PHE A 562 9.70 -14.01 -4.10
N GLY A 563 10.39 -15.15 -3.99
CA GLY A 563 10.06 -16.40 -4.67
C GLY A 563 9.84 -16.23 -6.18
N THR A 564 8.66 -16.63 -6.67
CA THR A 564 8.32 -16.58 -8.09
C THR A 564 8.13 -15.16 -8.65
N THR A 565 7.95 -14.14 -7.82
CA THR A 565 7.96 -12.74 -8.27
C THR A 565 9.39 -12.25 -8.43
N HIS A 566 10.26 -12.51 -7.44
CA HIS A 566 11.69 -12.21 -7.54
C HIS A 566 12.30 -12.84 -8.79
N ALA A 567 12.11 -14.15 -9.00
CA ALA A 567 12.66 -14.90 -10.13
C ALA A 567 12.22 -14.33 -11.50
N ARG A 568 10.97 -13.86 -11.64
CA ARG A 568 10.49 -13.20 -12.87
C ARG A 568 11.14 -11.83 -13.06
N SER A 569 11.29 -11.05 -12.00
CA SER A 569 11.96 -9.75 -12.07
C SER A 569 13.46 -9.86 -12.34
N MET A 570 14.14 -10.87 -11.77
CA MET A 570 15.55 -11.17 -12.05
C MET A 570 15.74 -11.61 -13.50
N SER A 571 14.93 -12.56 -14.00
CA SER A 571 14.99 -12.96 -15.42
C SER A 571 14.72 -11.79 -16.39
N THR A 572 13.88 -10.83 -16.00
CA THR A 572 13.65 -9.58 -16.77
C THR A 572 14.88 -8.68 -16.74
N PHE A 573 15.52 -8.53 -15.58
CA PHE A 573 16.75 -7.77 -15.39
C PHE A 573 17.93 -8.39 -16.17
N GLU A 574 18.15 -9.70 -16.02
CA GLU A 574 19.21 -10.47 -16.70
C GLU A 574 19.10 -10.33 -18.22
N HIS A 575 17.90 -10.46 -18.78
CA HIS A 575 17.65 -10.27 -20.21
C HIS A 575 17.99 -8.85 -20.68
N LEU A 576 17.53 -7.82 -19.97
CA LEU A 576 17.81 -6.43 -20.35
C LEU A 576 19.29 -6.08 -20.19
N LEU A 577 19.98 -6.64 -19.20
CA LEU A 577 21.42 -6.44 -19.02
C LEU A 577 22.22 -7.15 -20.13
N GLN A 578 21.95 -8.42 -20.40
CA GLN A 578 22.76 -9.23 -21.32
C GLN A 578 22.39 -9.05 -22.79
N GLN A 579 21.09 -9.05 -23.12
CA GLN A 579 20.58 -9.09 -24.50
C GLN A 579 20.33 -7.69 -25.09
N VAL A 580 20.35 -6.65 -24.26
CA VAL A 580 20.15 -5.25 -24.70
C VAL A 580 21.31 -4.35 -24.29
N ALA A 581 21.65 -4.23 -23.01
CA ALA A 581 22.68 -3.28 -22.56
C ALA A 581 24.10 -3.66 -23.02
N LEU A 582 24.48 -4.93 -22.81
CA LEU A 582 25.79 -5.49 -23.17
C LEU A 582 25.83 -6.06 -24.60
N ASN A 583 24.75 -5.95 -25.39
CA ASN A 583 24.70 -6.53 -26.72
C ASN A 583 25.42 -5.65 -27.75
N GLU A 584 26.63 -6.06 -28.14
CA GLU A 584 27.49 -5.28 -29.02
C GLU A 584 26.97 -5.09 -30.45
N SER A 585 26.02 -5.92 -30.90
CA SER A 585 25.40 -5.80 -32.23
C SER A 585 24.47 -4.58 -32.39
N LEU A 586 24.01 -3.98 -31.28
CA LEU A 586 23.20 -2.77 -31.28
C LEU A 586 24.10 -1.53 -31.14
N SER A 587 23.77 -0.42 -31.80
CA SER A 587 24.49 0.84 -31.58
C SER A 587 24.27 1.37 -30.15
N LEU A 588 25.20 2.20 -29.68
CA LEU A 588 25.13 2.88 -28.38
C LEU A 588 23.78 3.59 -28.13
N ARG A 589 23.27 4.25 -29.18
CA ARG A 589 21.99 4.98 -29.17
C ARG A 589 20.81 4.02 -29.08
N GLU A 590 20.82 2.93 -29.82
CA GLU A 590 19.76 1.91 -29.79
C GLU A 590 19.70 1.21 -28.43
N ARG A 591 20.84 0.80 -27.85
CA ARG A 591 20.88 0.23 -26.49
C ARG A 591 20.28 1.19 -25.46
N THR A 592 20.68 2.45 -25.49
CA THR A 592 20.21 3.50 -24.57
C THR A 592 18.70 3.72 -24.71
N LEU A 593 18.20 3.88 -25.94
CA LEU A 593 16.77 4.09 -26.21
C LEU A 593 15.94 2.84 -25.87
N ALA A 594 16.40 1.65 -26.25
CA ALA A 594 15.74 0.38 -25.93
C ALA A 594 15.63 0.16 -24.42
N LEU A 595 16.70 0.43 -23.65
CA LEU A 595 16.66 0.37 -22.18
C LEU A 595 15.71 1.42 -21.59
N ARG A 596 15.78 2.68 -22.03
CA ARG A 596 14.90 3.76 -21.57
C ARG A 596 13.42 3.43 -21.83
N ALA A 597 13.11 2.90 -23.01
CA ALA A 597 11.77 2.46 -23.40
C ALA A 597 11.32 1.20 -22.62
N ALA A 598 12.18 0.18 -22.49
CA ALA A 598 11.92 -1.02 -21.70
C ALA A 598 11.65 -0.68 -20.22
N LEU A 599 12.47 0.20 -19.63
CA LEU A 599 12.29 0.70 -18.26
C LEU A 599 10.97 1.44 -18.10
N LYS A 600 10.53 2.25 -19.07
CA LYS A 600 9.22 2.93 -19.06
C LYS A 600 8.05 1.96 -19.29
N ALA A 601 8.24 0.94 -20.12
CA ALA A 601 7.23 -0.09 -20.39
C ALA A 601 7.08 -1.09 -19.24
N SER A 602 8.13 -1.30 -18.43
CA SER A 602 8.13 -2.27 -17.33
C SER A 602 7.12 -1.96 -16.21
N SER A 603 6.81 -0.68 -15.98
CA SER A 603 5.79 -0.24 -15.01
C SER A 603 4.37 -0.18 -15.58
N ALA A 604 4.20 -0.37 -16.89
CA ALA A 604 2.88 -0.33 -17.54
C ALA A 604 2.03 -1.56 -17.22
N GLU A 605 0.71 -1.39 -17.16
CA GLU A 605 -0.25 -2.43 -16.74
C GLU A 605 -0.25 -3.69 -17.63
N ALA A 606 0.08 -3.56 -18.92
CA ALA A 606 0.22 -4.71 -19.82
C ALA A 606 1.49 -5.56 -19.56
N GLY A 607 2.39 -5.12 -18.67
CA GLY A 607 3.55 -5.86 -18.18
C GLY A 607 4.49 -6.32 -19.30
N VAL A 608 4.85 -7.60 -19.29
CA VAL A 608 5.78 -8.22 -20.26
C VAL A 608 5.36 -7.99 -21.72
N ARG A 609 4.06 -7.79 -22.01
CA ARG A 609 3.60 -7.45 -23.37
C ARG A 609 3.97 -6.02 -23.78
N ALA A 610 3.87 -5.04 -22.87
CA ALA A 610 4.35 -3.69 -23.14
C ALA A 610 5.88 -3.67 -23.28
N LEU A 611 6.58 -4.41 -22.42
CA LEU A 611 8.03 -4.56 -22.46
C LEU A 611 8.50 -5.15 -23.81
N ASN A 612 7.93 -6.26 -24.26
CA ASN A 612 8.29 -6.84 -25.56
C ASN A 612 7.92 -5.93 -26.74
N ALA A 613 6.80 -5.20 -26.69
CA ALA A 613 6.46 -4.23 -27.72
C ALA A 613 7.45 -3.04 -27.77
N ALA A 614 7.93 -2.57 -26.62
CA ALA A 614 8.96 -1.54 -26.54
C ALA A 614 10.32 -2.03 -27.08
N LEU A 615 10.69 -3.27 -26.78
CA LEU A 615 11.91 -3.89 -27.31
C LEU A 615 11.83 -4.05 -28.84
N GLN A 616 10.69 -4.54 -29.37
CA GLN A 616 10.44 -4.62 -30.81
C GLN A 616 10.51 -3.26 -31.52
N ALA A 617 9.95 -2.20 -30.92
CA ALA A 617 9.99 -0.85 -31.48
C ALA A 617 11.43 -0.26 -31.57
N HIS A 618 12.38 -0.81 -30.82
CA HIS A 618 13.80 -0.45 -30.87
C HIS A 618 14.69 -1.58 -31.39
N GLN A 619 14.12 -2.54 -32.14
CA GLN A 619 14.81 -3.70 -32.75
C GLN A 619 15.60 -4.58 -31.76
N ALA A 620 15.33 -4.46 -30.46
CA ALA A 620 16.03 -5.17 -29.40
C ALA A 620 15.41 -6.56 -29.14
N PRO A 621 16.21 -7.57 -28.74
CA PRO A 621 15.70 -8.92 -28.44
C PRO A 621 14.58 -8.93 -27.40
N THR A 622 13.50 -9.64 -27.67
CA THR A 622 12.34 -9.77 -26.77
C THR A 622 12.52 -10.88 -25.74
N LEU A 623 11.84 -10.75 -24.59
CA LEU A 623 11.75 -11.84 -23.61
C LEU A 623 10.88 -12.97 -24.16
N ALA A 624 11.43 -14.19 -24.18
CA ALA A 624 10.71 -15.38 -24.58
C ALA A 624 9.51 -15.67 -23.63
N PRO A 625 8.36 -16.13 -24.15
CA PRO A 625 7.20 -16.43 -23.32
C PRO A 625 7.47 -17.68 -22.45
N VAL A 626 7.51 -17.51 -21.13
CA VAL A 626 7.68 -18.61 -20.18
C VAL A 626 6.44 -19.53 -20.21
N ALA A 627 6.63 -20.75 -20.72
CA ALA A 627 5.57 -21.75 -20.79
C ALA A 627 5.03 -22.11 -19.40
N GLN A 628 3.73 -21.92 -19.18
CA GLN A 628 3.06 -22.31 -17.93
C GLN A 628 2.40 -23.69 -18.11
N PRO A 629 2.81 -24.73 -17.36
CA PRO A 629 2.22 -26.05 -17.48
C PRO A 629 0.77 -26.05 -16.95
N ILE A 630 -0.17 -26.47 -17.80
CA ILE A 630 -1.58 -26.63 -17.42
C ILE A 630 -1.69 -27.75 -16.38
N ARG A 631 -2.03 -27.39 -15.13
CA ARG A 631 -2.17 -28.33 -14.03
C ARG A 631 -3.62 -28.74 -13.82
N TRP A 632 -3.96 -29.94 -14.23
CA TRP A 632 -5.21 -30.61 -13.85
C TRP A 632 -5.15 -30.98 -12.37
N MET A 633 -6.09 -30.46 -11.58
CA MET A 633 -6.24 -30.80 -10.17
C MET A 633 -7.57 -31.55 -9.97
N PRO A 634 -7.59 -32.67 -9.21
CA PRO A 634 -8.84 -33.33 -8.88
C PRO A 634 -9.71 -32.39 -8.06
N ARG A 635 -11.02 -32.37 -8.36
CA ARG A 635 -11.99 -31.54 -7.63
C ARG A 635 -12.01 -32.00 -6.17
N SER A 636 -11.65 -31.11 -5.24
CA SER A 636 -11.67 -31.41 -3.80
C SER A 636 -13.06 -31.87 -3.39
N LYS A 637 -13.17 -33.07 -2.80
CA LYS A 637 -14.42 -33.51 -2.16
C LYS A 637 -14.78 -32.49 -1.08
N THR A 638 -16.00 -31.96 -1.12
CA THR A 638 -16.51 -31.06 -0.09
C THR A 638 -16.57 -31.84 1.24
N PRO A 639 -15.98 -31.33 2.35
CA PRO A 639 -16.16 -31.96 3.66
C PRO A 639 -17.61 -31.72 4.10
N GLY A 640 -18.46 -32.73 3.95
CA GLY A 640 -19.90 -32.60 4.20
C GLY A 640 -20.81 -33.64 3.52
N THR A 641 -20.28 -34.65 2.84
CA THR A 641 -21.06 -35.81 2.34
C THR A 641 -20.33 -37.12 2.65
N ALA A 642 -20.61 -37.68 3.82
CA ALA A 642 -20.30 -39.03 4.27
C ALA A 642 -21.41 -39.43 5.25
#